data_AF-A0A8C9NTS8-F1
#
_entry.id   AF-A0A8C9NTS8-F1
#
_cell.length_a   1.000
_cell.length_b   1.000
_cell.length_c   1.000
_cell.angle_alpha   90.00
_cell.angle_beta   90.00
_cell.angle_gamma   90.00
#
_symmetry.space_group_name_H-M   'P 1'
#
loop_
_entity.id
_entity.type
_entity.pdbx_description
1 polymer ?
#
loop_
_entity_poly.entity_id
_entity_poly.type
_entity_poly.pdbx_seq_one_letter_code
_entity_poly.pdbx_strand_id
1 'polypeptide(L)'
;MRRNRPSRKHLTHPAEDEDDSGRVSSQEGGREGTRGLGAGLEGRGCQQGRGWGGWGQPSITPPCAPVPSPVPLSPALCLGCPVPHPWAVLCPCAQPCASPLGCVCPLQVDKYLYHMRLSDETLLEVSQRFEKEMEKGLGADTNPTASVKMLPTFVRSTPDGTEDGDFLALDLGGTNFRVLRVKVSDNGLRKVEMENQIYAIPEELMRGSGVQLFDHIAECLANFLDKLQIKDKKLPLGFTFSFPCHQTKLDEVGEGLRIMGMGKGSVPAHPVPLLGPGTGTNACYMEEMRHIDLVEGDEGRMCINMEWGAFGDDGVLNDIRTEFDREIDMGSLNPGKQLFEKMISGMYMGELVRLILVKMAKDGLLFGGRLTPDLLTTGHFETRFVSAIEKEKEGLQKAHEILSKLGLEPSHEDCVATLRICQIVSTRSATLCGATLAAVLRRLRDNKGGDRLRSTVGVDGSVYKKHPHFARRLHKTVRKLLPDCEIRFIRSEDGSGKGAAMVTAVAYRLAAQHQARQKILEPLKLSHEQLLEVKERMRIEMEKGLGKETHAEATVKMLPTYVCSTPDGTEKGDFLALDLGGTNFRVLLVRVRNGMRRGVEMHNKIYSIPVEIMQGTGEELFDHIVHCISDFLEYMGMKGVSLPLGFTFSFPCQQNNLDEGILLKWTKGFKATGCEGEDVVGLLKEAIHRREEFDLDVVAVVNDTVGTMMTCGYEDPYCEVGLIVGTGSNACYMEEMRNVELVEGDEGRMCVNMEWGAFGDSGCLDDIRTEFDVAVDELSLNPGKQRYEKMISGMYLGEIVRNILMDFTKKGLLFRGRISERLKTRGIFETKFLSQIESDCLALLQVRSILQHLGLESTCDDSIIVKEVCTVVARRAAQLCGAGMAAVSLSLSLPCSFSTVLQETVKELSPKCEVTFLQSEDGSGKGAALITAVACRIREAGQR
;
A
#
# COMPACT_ATOMS: atom_id res chain seq x y z
N MET A 1 -28.40 -44.89 21.78
CA MET A 1 -29.43 -45.88 21.37
C MET A 1 -30.42 -45.20 20.44
N ARG A 2 -30.84 -45.86 19.33
CA ARG A 2 -31.97 -45.47 18.43
C ARG A 2 -31.80 -44.11 17.68
N ARG A 3 -32.36 -43.86 16.48
CA ARG A 3 -32.93 -44.74 15.42
C ARG A 3 -32.94 -44.01 14.05
N ASN A 4 -32.89 -44.81 12.97
CA ASN A 4 -33.20 -44.58 11.53
C ASN A 4 -34.14 -43.38 11.16
N ARG A 5 -33.90 -42.59 10.09
CA ARG A 5 -34.20 -42.81 8.63
C ARG A 5 -35.71 -43.06 8.30
N PRO A 6 -36.26 -42.77 7.08
CA PRO A 6 -35.70 -42.10 5.87
C PRO A 6 -36.66 -41.25 4.95
N SER A 7 -36.07 -40.59 3.93
CA SER A 7 -36.53 -40.42 2.51
C SER A 7 -37.89 -39.85 2.05
N ARG A 8 -37.84 -38.86 1.14
CA ARG A 8 -38.25 -38.90 -0.31
C ARG A 8 -37.85 -37.53 -0.94
N LYS A 9 -37.17 -37.41 -2.09
CA LYS A 9 -37.44 -37.81 -3.50
C LYS A 9 -38.67 -37.13 -4.13
N HIS A 10 -38.40 -36.19 -5.04
CA HIS A 10 -39.18 -35.94 -6.27
C HIS A 10 -38.20 -35.60 -7.42
N LEU A 11 -38.55 -35.99 -8.64
CA LEU A 11 -37.93 -35.54 -9.89
C LEU A 11 -39.00 -34.84 -10.73
N THR A 12 -38.59 -33.86 -11.52
CA THR A 12 -39.23 -33.44 -12.78
C THR A 12 -38.12 -33.01 -13.76
N HIS A 13 -38.32 -33.27 -15.05
CA HIS A 13 -37.35 -33.00 -16.13
C HIS A 13 -37.49 -31.55 -16.67
N PRO A 14 -36.56 -31.06 -17.52
CA PRO A 14 -36.57 -29.68 -18.01
C PRO A 14 -37.63 -29.43 -19.10
N ALA A 15 -37.72 -28.17 -19.52
CA ALA A 15 -38.36 -27.76 -20.77
C ALA A 15 -37.32 -27.02 -21.62
N GLU A 16 -37.37 -27.24 -22.93
CA GLU A 16 -36.53 -26.62 -23.95
C GLU A 16 -37.36 -25.61 -24.77
N ASP A 17 -36.65 -24.70 -25.45
CA ASP A 17 -37.00 -23.93 -26.66
C ASP A 17 -38.36 -23.19 -26.79
N GLU A 18 -38.27 -21.91 -27.15
CA GLU A 18 -38.82 -21.45 -28.43
C GLU A 18 -38.04 -20.21 -28.95
N ASP A 19 -37.89 -20.10 -30.27
CA ASP A 19 -37.18 -19.03 -30.98
C ASP A 19 -37.97 -17.70 -31.03
N ASP A 20 -37.26 -16.59 -31.27
CA ASP A 20 -37.64 -15.70 -32.39
C ASP A 20 -36.41 -15.01 -32.99
N SER A 21 -36.47 -14.65 -34.28
CA SER A 21 -35.34 -14.19 -35.08
C SER A 21 -35.61 -12.88 -35.82
N GLY A 22 -34.79 -11.85 -35.55
CA GLY A 22 -34.86 -10.52 -36.17
C GLY A 22 -33.54 -10.15 -36.87
N ARG A 23 -33.61 -9.72 -38.13
CA ARG A 23 -32.45 -9.56 -39.05
C ARG A 23 -32.49 -8.20 -39.75
N VAL A 24 -31.36 -7.77 -40.34
CA VAL A 24 -31.21 -6.57 -41.22
C VAL A 24 -31.15 -5.22 -40.44
N SER A 25 -30.34 -4.19 -40.75
CA SER A 25 -29.46 -3.85 -41.91
C SER A 25 -28.12 -3.18 -41.50
N SER A 26 -27.24 -2.96 -42.49
CA SER A 26 -25.86 -2.43 -42.39
C SER A 26 -25.68 -1.00 -42.96
N GLN A 27 -24.43 -0.48 -42.91
CA GLN A 27 -23.88 0.78 -43.52
C GLN A 27 -24.29 2.08 -42.79
N GLU A 28 -23.44 3.08 -42.50
CA GLU A 28 -22.24 3.66 -43.15
C GLU A 28 -21.06 3.80 -42.12
N GLY A 29 -19.79 4.15 -42.39
CA GLY A 29 -19.20 5.14 -43.32
C GLY A 29 -19.20 6.55 -42.67
N GLY A 30 -18.10 7.19 -42.25
CA GLY A 30 -16.69 6.81 -42.19
C GLY A 30 -15.78 7.87 -42.81
N ARG A 31 -15.25 8.84 -42.01
CA ARG A 31 -14.00 9.60 -42.30
C ARG A 31 -13.56 10.61 -41.22
N GLU A 32 -12.25 10.61 -40.98
CA GLU A 32 -11.29 11.75 -40.90
C GLU A 32 -11.81 13.19 -40.64
N GLY A 33 -11.25 13.88 -39.63
CA GLY A 33 -11.43 15.32 -39.43
C GLY A 33 -10.54 15.91 -38.32
N THR A 34 -9.35 16.43 -38.66
CA THR A 34 -8.37 16.92 -37.68
C THR A 34 -8.43 18.44 -37.41
N ARG A 35 -8.02 18.85 -36.20
CA ARG A 35 -7.78 20.25 -35.73
C ARG A 35 -9.06 21.09 -35.55
N GLY A 36 -9.12 22.04 -34.62
CA GLY A 36 -8.17 22.42 -33.56
C GLY A 36 -8.08 23.94 -33.35
N LEU A 37 -7.83 24.37 -32.11
CA LEU A 37 -7.58 25.76 -31.65
C LEU A 37 -8.74 26.78 -31.81
N GLY A 38 -9.09 27.47 -30.72
CA GLY A 38 -10.02 28.61 -30.73
C GLY A 38 -10.37 29.07 -29.32
N ALA A 39 -9.85 30.23 -28.90
CA ALA A 39 -10.06 30.78 -27.56
C ALA A 39 -11.06 31.96 -27.57
N GLY A 40 -11.72 32.18 -26.42
CA GLY A 40 -12.63 33.32 -26.16
C GLY A 40 -13.58 32.95 -25.00
N LEU A 41 -13.29 33.30 -23.74
CA LEU A 41 -13.37 34.63 -23.11
C LEU A 41 -14.78 35.22 -23.07
N GLU A 42 -15.29 35.34 -21.83
CA GLU A 42 -16.34 36.26 -21.35
C GLU A 42 -17.77 36.13 -21.96
N GLY A 43 -18.86 36.42 -21.24
CA GLY A 43 -18.99 36.67 -19.80
C GLY A 43 -20.31 37.38 -19.42
N ARG A 44 -20.94 36.95 -18.31
CA ARG A 44 -22.10 37.58 -17.61
C ARG A 44 -23.43 37.69 -18.39
N GLY A 45 -24.56 37.46 -17.72
CA GLY A 45 -25.83 38.14 -18.08
C GLY A 45 -27.13 37.35 -17.93
N CYS A 46 -27.84 37.59 -16.82
CA CYS A 46 -29.20 37.13 -16.52
C CYS A 46 -30.25 37.42 -17.63
N GLN A 47 -31.23 36.53 -17.82
CA GLN A 47 -32.63 36.69 -17.31
C GLN A 47 -33.61 35.56 -17.74
N GLN A 48 -34.67 35.38 -16.92
CA GLN A 48 -36.06 34.93 -17.19
C GLN A 48 -36.40 34.17 -18.50
N GLY A 49 -37.21 33.10 -18.54
CA GLY A 49 -38.12 32.50 -17.55
C GLY A 49 -39.35 31.85 -18.23
N ARG A 50 -40.27 31.23 -17.45
CA ARG A 50 -41.44 30.40 -17.89
C ARG A 50 -41.05 29.02 -18.45
N GLY A 51 -41.82 27.93 -18.30
CA GLY A 51 -43.07 27.71 -17.52
C GLY A 51 -43.81 26.44 -17.97
N TRP A 52 -44.97 26.13 -17.34
CA TRP A 52 -45.89 24.98 -17.59
C TRP A 52 -45.39 23.58 -17.11
N GLY A 53 -46.21 22.70 -16.50
CA GLY A 53 -47.54 22.92 -15.91
C GLY A 53 -48.35 21.65 -15.55
N GLY A 54 -49.04 21.64 -14.40
CA GLY A 54 -50.11 20.68 -14.01
C GLY A 54 -49.64 19.35 -13.36
N TRP A 55 -50.46 18.58 -12.63
CA TRP A 55 -51.89 18.69 -12.22
C TRP A 55 -52.13 17.96 -10.87
N GLY A 56 -53.12 18.38 -10.05
CA GLY A 56 -53.64 17.58 -8.89
C GLY A 56 -54.17 18.40 -7.69
N GLN A 57 -55.47 18.28 -7.36
CA GLN A 57 -56.22 18.99 -6.29
C GLN A 57 -57.64 18.35 -6.12
N PRO A 58 -58.55 18.79 -5.20
CA PRO A 58 -58.44 19.04 -3.75
C PRO A 58 -59.71 18.61 -2.93
N SER A 59 -59.76 18.86 -1.61
CA SER A 59 -61.00 19.05 -0.79
C SER A 59 -60.64 19.37 0.68
N ILE A 60 -61.35 20.14 1.54
CA ILE A 60 -62.60 20.96 1.47
C ILE A 60 -62.49 22.12 2.52
N THR A 61 -63.36 23.13 2.49
CA THR A 61 -63.37 24.38 3.32
C THR A 61 -64.74 24.55 4.07
N PRO A 62 -65.19 25.74 4.61
CA PRO A 62 -64.55 26.97 5.15
C PRO A 62 -64.87 27.07 6.68
N PRO A 63 -65.24 28.19 7.38
CA PRO A 63 -65.05 29.66 7.27
C PRO A 63 -64.18 30.20 8.46
N CYS A 64 -64.22 31.41 9.06
CA CYS A 64 -65.06 32.63 9.00
C CYS A 64 -64.28 33.90 9.51
N ALA A 65 -64.95 35.06 9.60
CA ALA A 65 -64.47 36.38 10.12
C ALA A 65 -65.66 37.15 10.80
N PRO A 66 -65.66 38.47 11.20
CA PRO A 66 -64.79 39.63 10.81
C PRO A 66 -64.37 40.62 11.99
N VAL A 67 -63.35 41.52 11.91
CA VAL A 67 -63.27 42.99 11.50
C VAL A 67 -64.07 43.96 12.43
N PRO A 68 -63.67 45.23 12.81
CA PRO A 68 -62.77 46.26 12.19
C PRO A 68 -61.71 47.00 13.08
N SER A 69 -61.04 48.01 12.50
CA SER A 69 -60.14 49.06 13.09
C SER A 69 -60.85 50.46 13.13
N PRO A 70 -60.32 51.63 13.65
CA PRO A 70 -59.07 52.32 13.20
C PRO A 70 -58.27 53.25 14.20
N VAL A 71 -56.95 53.46 13.93
CA VAL A 71 -56.14 54.72 13.72
C VAL A 71 -56.62 56.09 14.33
N PRO A 72 -55.78 57.08 14.80
CA PRO A 72 -54.30 57.30 14.72
C PRO A 72 -53.54 57.78 16.01
N LEU A 73 -52.23 58.12 15.83
CA LEU A 73 -51.35 59.10 16.53
C LEU A 73 -50.16 58.57 17.39
N SER A 74 -49.15 59.43 17.51
CA SER A 74 -47.76 59.23 18.00
C SER A 74 -47.41 60.40 18.97
N PRO A 75 -46.30 60.42 19.76
CA PRO A 75 -45.13 59.54 19.71
C PRO A 75 -44.51 59.06 21.06
N ALA A 76 -43.42 58.27 20.91
CA ALA A 76 -42.29 58.08 21.84
C ALA A 76 -42.50 57.35 23.18
N LEU A 77 -41.85 56.16 23.31
CA LEU A 77 -40.80 55.88 24.31
C LEU A 77 -40.18 54.48 24.08
N CYS A 78 -38.88 54.33 24.34
CA CYS A 78 -38.18 53.05 24.38
C CYS A 78 -37.95 52.60 25.82
N LEU A 79 -38.11 51.29 26.12
CA LEU A 79 -37.50 50.60 27.26
C LEU A 79 -37.62 49.08 27.09
N GLY A 80 -36.89 48.29 27.89
CA GLY A 80 -36.87 46.83 27.81
C GLY A 80 -36.48 46.14 29.13
N CYS A 81 -36.01 44.89 29.02
CA CYS A 81 -35.61 43.94 30.08
C CYS A 81 -36.76 43.21 30.83
N PRO A 82 -36.74 41.85 30.88
CA PRO A 82 -37.45 41.03 31.86
C PRO A 82 -36.59 40.74 33.13
N VAL A 83 -37.18 40.03 34.10
CA VAL A 83 -36.74 39.92 35.51
C VAL A 83 -36.22 38.49 35.90
N PRO A 84 -35.62 38.26 37.11
CA PRO A 84 -34.51 37.29 37.28
C PRO A 84 -34.78 36.13 38.28
N HIS A 85 -33.79 35.24 38.48
CA HIS A 85 -33.69 34.28 39.59
C HIS A 85 -32.21 33.79 39.80
N PRO A 86 -31.80 33.15 40.93
CA PRO A 86 -31.70 33.82 42.23
C PRO A 86 -30.48 33.37 43.12
N TRP A 87 -29.48 34.22 43.35
CA TRP A 87 -28.39 33.97 44.33
C TRP A 87 -28.05 35.18 45.24
N ALA A 88 -28.94 36.18 45.34
CA ALA A 88 -28.65 37.47 45.97
C ALA A 88 -29.18 37.63 47.42
N VAL A 89 -28.82 36.73 48.34
CA VAL A 89 -29.03 36.94 49.80
C VAL A 89 -27.83 36.38 50.59
N LEU A 90 -27.51 37.02 51.73
CA LEU A 90 -26.41 36.72 52.67
C LEU A 90 -24.98 37.09 52.22
N CYS A 91 -24.72 38.40 52.14
CA CYS A 91 -23.38 38.96 52.35
C CYS A 91 -23.48 40.26 53.19
N PRO A 92 -23.19 40.24 54.52
CA PRO A 92 -23.44 41.36 55.43
C PRO A 92 -22.33 42.42 55.42
N CYS A 93 -21.91 42.87 54.23
CA CYS A 93 -20.94 43.96 54.05
C CYS A 93 -21.23 44.83 52.81
N ALA A 94 -22.50 44.90 52.38
CA ALA A 94 -22.98 45.80 51.34
C ALA A 94 -23.11 47.26 51.84
N GLN A 95 -22.02 47.86 52.32
CA GLN A 95 -21.87 49.31 52.37
C GLN A 95 -21.10 49.78 51.12
N PRO A 96 -21.45 50.93 50.51
CA PRO A 96 -20.65 51.50 49.45
C PRO A 96 -19.32 52.00 50.04
N CYS A 97 -18.22 51.31 49.76
CA CYS A 97 -16.90 51.74 50.21
C CYS A 97 -16.44 52.97 49.42
N ALA A 98 -16.83 54.15 49.89
CA ALA A 98 -16.43 55.44 49.33
C ALA A 98 -15.01 55.84 49.81
N SER A 99 -14.04 54.95 49.64
CA SER A 99 -12.61 55.22 49.86
C SER A 99 -11.98 55.75 48.56
N PRO A 100 -11.40 56.97 48.53
CA PRO A 100 -10.78 57.54 47.32
C PRO A 100 -9.48 56.85 46.85
N LEU A 101 -9.14 55.66 47.36
CA LEU A 101 -7.86 54.98 47.15
C LEU A 101 -8.01 53.45 47.05
N GLY A 102 -7.60 52.89 45.92
CA GLY A 102 -6.85 51.62 45.83
C GLY A 102 -7.58 50.27 45.88
N CYS A 103 -8.76 50.14 46.49
CA CYS A 103 -9.32 48.80 46.78
C CYS A 103 -9.82 48.03 45.54
N VAL A 104 -9.23 46.86 45.23
CA VAL A 104 -9.64 45.99 44.11
C VAL A 104 -10.34 44.72 44.58
N CYS A 105 -11.65 44.68 44.35
CA CYS A 105 -12.49 43.52 44.66
C CYS A 105 -12.45 42.43 43.56
N PRO A 106 -12.78 41.16 43.87
CA PRO A 106 -12.84 40.10 42.87
C PRO A 106 -13.76 40.37 41.67
N LEU A 107 -14.82 41.18 41.84
CA LEU A 107 -15.72 41.59 40.75
C LEU A 107 -15.05 42.55 39.74
N GLN A 108 -14.06 43.32 40.19
CA GLN A 108 -13.27 44.21 39.33
C GLN A 108 -12.24 43.41 38.53
N VAL A 109 -11.60 42.41 39.13
CA VAL A 109 -10.77 41.42 38.42
C VAL A 109 -11.61 40.67 37.38
N ASP A 110 -12.82 40.23 37.75
CA ASP A 110 -13.75 39.53 36.86
C ASP A 110 -14.18 40.38 35.65
N LYS A 111 -14.32 41.70 35.82
CA LYS A 111 -14.62 42.65 34.75
C LYS A 111 -13.40 42.94 33.88
N TYR A 112 -12.22 43.10 34.48
CA TYR A 112 -10.96 43.37 33.77
C TYR A 112 -10.54 42.18 32.90
N LEU A 113 -10.68 40.96 33.40
CA LEU A 113 -10.40 39.71 32.68
C LEU A 113 -11.64 39.08 32.03
N TYR A 114 -12.65 39.87 31.68
CA TYR A 114 -13.90 39.38 31.08
C TYR A 114 -13.64 38.48 29.86
N HIS A 115 -12.75 38.89 28.96
CA HIS A 115 -12.41 38.13 27.75
C HIS A 115 -11.67 36.80 28.00
N MET A 116 -11.18 36.54 29.22
CA MET A 116 -10.64 35.23 29.61
C MET A 116 -11.71 34.27 30.15
N ARG A 117 -12.92 34.76 30.43
CA ARG A 117 -14.02 34.00 31.04
C ARG A 117 -14.99 33.48 29.97
N LEU A 118 -14.54 32.47 29.23
CA LEU A 118 -15.29 31.83 28.16
C LEU A 118 -16.62 31.24 28.68
N SER A 119 -17.71 31.42 27.93
CA SER A 119 -19.01 30.81 28.24
C SER A 119 -19.09 29.39 27.68
N ASP A 120 -20.14 28.65 28.04
CA ASP A 120 -20.34 27.29 27.53
C ASP A 120 -20.62 27.28 26.02
N GLU A 121 -21.27 28.32 25.51
CA GLU A 121 -21.50 28.55 24.09
C GLU A 121 -20.17 28.78 23.34
N THR A 122 -19.29 29.64 23.86
CA THR A 122 -17.94 29.84 23.30
C THR A 122 -17.11 28.55 23.33
N LEU A 123 -17.21 27.76 24.41
CA LEU A 123 -16.49 26.48 24.53
C LEU A 123 -17.05 25.43 23.56
N LEU A 124 -18.36 25.41 23.31
CA LEU A 124 -18.97 24.56 22.29
C LEU A 124 -18.53 24.98 20.88
N GLU A 125 -18.46 26.29 20.61
CA GLU A 125 -17.99 26.79 19.32
C GLU A 125 -16.50 26.46 19.08
N VAL A 126 -15.63 26.65 20.08
CA VAL A 126 -14.22 26.24 20.01
C VAL A 126 -14.10 24.72 19.78
N SER A 127 -14.97 23.91 20.38
CA SER A 127 -15.06 22.47 20.11
C SER A 127 -15.38 22.19 18.63
N GLN A 128 -16.39 22.84 18.06
CA GLN A 128 -16.78 22.71 16.65
C GLN A 128 -15.74 23.26 15.66
N ARG A 129 -15.01 24.32 16.03
CA ARG A 129 -13.89 24.84 15.22
C ARG A 129 -12.72 23.83 15.19
N PHE A 130 -12.44 23.17 16.31
CA PHE A 130 -11.39 22.15 16.37
C PHE A 130 -11.75 20.88 15.59
N GLU A 131 -13.01 20.46 15.64
CA GLU A 131 -13.54 19.32 14.88
C GLU A 131 -13.32 19.49 13.36
N LYS A 132 -13.49 20.72 12.85
CA LYS A 132 -13.20 21.06 11.44
C LYS A 132 -11.70 21.07 11.11
N GLU A 133 -10.84 21.55 12.01
CA GLU A 133 -9.38 21.47 11.80
C GLU A 133 -8.87 20.02 11.88
N MET A 134 -9.51 19.13 12.65
CA MET A 134 -9.23 17.69 12.61
C MET A 134 -9.55 17.10 11.23
N GLU A 135 -10.71 17.41 10.65
CA GLU A 135 -11.08 16.93 9.31
C GLU A 135 -10.15 17.47 8.22
N LYS A 136 -9.88 18.78 8.25
CA LYS A 136 -8.90 19.45 7.36
C LYS A 136 -7.48 18.88 7.49
N GLY A 137 -7.09 18.45 8.69
CA GLY A 137 -5.80 17.80 8.92
C GLY A 137 -5.75 16.35 8.41
N LEU A 138 -6.86 15.62 8.38
CA LEU A 138 -6.92 14.24 7.88
C LEU A 138 -6.99 14.15 6.35
N GLY A 139 -7.69 15.09 5.70
CA GLY A 139 -7.87 15.10 4.25
C GLY A 139 -6.59 15.42 3.47
N ALA A 140 -6.32 14.69 2.39
CA ALA A 140 -5.06 14.80 1.65
C ALA A 140 -4.85 16.18 1.01
N ASP A 141 -5.87 16.73 0.33
CA ASP A 141 -5.82 18.05 -0.30
C ASP A 141 -5.71 19.19 0.74
N THR A 142 -6.19 18.97 1.96
CA THR A 142 -6.32 20.00 3.00
C THR A 142 -5.17 20.01 4.01
N ASN A 143 -4.55 18.86 4.29
CA ASN A 143 -3.45 18.73 5.27
C ASN A 143 -2.29 19.74 5.07
N PRO A 144 -1.82 20.06 3.84
CA PRO A 144 -0.75 21.04 3.64
C PRO A 144 -1.05 22.39 4.30
N THR A 145 -2.31 22.82 4.31
CA THR A 145 -2.78 24.10 4.88
C THR A 145 -3.48 23.98 6.24
N ALA A 146 -3.64 22.77 6.77
CA ALA A 146 -4.20 22.54 8.11
C ALA A 146 -3.31 23.13 9.22
N SER A 147 -3.91 23.69 10.27
CA SER A 147 -3.17 24.14 11.46
C SER A 147 -2.87 22.96 12.38
N VAL A 148 -3.90 22.13 12.64
CA VAL A 148 -3.82 20.84 13.32
C VAL A 148 -3.35 19.79 12.31
N LYS A 149 -2.23 19.11 12.56
CA LYS A 149 -1.51 18.33 11.52
C LYS A 149 -1.87 16.86 11.41
N MET A 150 -2.59 16.30 12.38
CA MET A 150 -3.21 14.94 12.30
C MET A 150 -2.24 13.86 11.77
N LEU A 151 -1.02 13.86 12.30
CA LEU A 151 0.11 13.08 11.84
C LEU A 151 -0.12 11.56 12.09
N PRO A 152 0.00 10.71 11.05
CA PRO A 152 -0.01 9.26 11.19
C PRO A 152 1.19 8.75 12.02
N THR A 153 0.94 7.92 13.04
CA THR A 153 1.99 7.38 13.92
C THR A 153 2.36 5.92 13.63
N PHE A 154 1.68 5.28 12.68
CA PHE A 154 1.78 3.85 12.34
C PHE A 154 1.44 2.86 13.48
N VAL A 155 1.06 3.34 14.67
CA VAL A 155 0.54 2.51 15.77
C VAL A 155 -0.91 2.12 15.47
N ARG A 156 -1.13 0.93 14.90
CA ARG A 156 -2.46 0.44 14.48
C ARG A 156 -3.34 -0.14 15.60
N SER A 157 -2.81 -0.40 16.79
CA SER A 157 -3.58 -0.93 17.92
C SER A 157 -3.03 -0.51 19.29
N THR A 158 -3.90 -0.57 20.30
CA THR A 158 -3.49 -0.60 21.71
C THR A 158 -2.97 -1.99 22.09
N PRO A 159 -2.07 -2.11 23.09
CA PRO A 159 -1.52 -3.41 23.50
C PRO A 159 -2.58 -4.46 23.83
N ASP A 160 -2.41 -5.68 23.30
CA ASP A 160 -3.38 -6.77 23.46
C ASP A 160 -2.99 -7.75 24.58
N GLY A 161 -1.71 -7.75 24.99
CA GLY A 161 -1.10 -8.63 25.96
C GLY A 161 -0.30 -9.79 25.37
N THR A 162 -0.02 -9.77 24.06
CA THR A 162 0.95 -10.64 23.37
C THR A 162 2.36 -10.02 23.31
N GLU A 163 2.57 -8.88 23.97
CA GLU A 163 3.86 -8.24 24.12
C GLU A 163 4.68 -8.93 25.24
N ASP A 164 5.89 -9.38 24.91
CA ASP A 164 6.82 -10.05 25.84
C ASP A 164 8.27 -9.67 25.47
N GLY A 165 9.15 -9.48 26.46
CA GLY A 165 10.57 -9.16 26.25
C GLY A 165 11.19 -8.16 27.24
N ASP A 166 12.49 -7.87 27.05
CA ASP A 166 13.28 -6.89 27.82
C ASP A 166 13.67 -5.74 26.87
N PHE A 167 13.14 -4.55 27.11
CA PHE A 167 13.19 -3.40 26.20
C PHE A 167 13.84 -2.19 26.86
N LEU A 168 14.48 -1.35 26.05
CA LEU A 168 14.90 -0.01 26.45
C LEU A 168 13.88 1.01 25.93
N ALA A 169 13.64 2.07 26.69
CA ALA A 169 12.81 3.20 26.26
C ALA A 169 13.46 4.52 26.68
N LEU A 170 13.60 5.45 25.73
CA LEU A 170 14.01 6.82 25.96
C LEU A 170 12.77 7.73 26.08
N ASP A 171 12.90 8.84 26.79
CA ASP A 171 11.87 9.87 26.89
C ASP A 171 12.48 11.28 26.92
N LEU A 172 12.14 12.07 25.90
CA LEU A 172 12.60 13.44 25.68
C LEU A 172 11.39 14.34 25.33
N GLY A 173 11.20 15.39 26.13
CA GLY A 173 10.04 16.29 25.97
C GLY A 173 10.02 17.50 26.92
N GLY A 174 11.19 17.96 27.36
CA GLY A 174 11.33 19.07 28.31
C GLY A 174 12.74 19.13 28.89
N THR A 175 12.89 19.76 30.06
CA THR A 175 14.18 19.96 30.76
C THR A 175 14.82 18.70 31.37
N ASN A 176 14.15 17.55 31.24
CA ASN A 176 14.61 16.28 31.78
C ASN A 176 14.53 15.22 30.68
N PHE A 177 15.61 14.46 30.53
CA PHE A 177 15.69 13.24 29.75
C PHE A 177 15.48 12.03 30.68
N ARG A 178 14.81 10.97 30.22
CA ARG A 178 14.70 9.72 31.00
C ARG A 178 15.13 8.53 30.15
N VAL A 179 15.91 7.65 30.77
CA VAL A 179 16.23 6.33 30.24
C VAL A 179 15.50 5.30 31.10
N LEU A 180 14.78 4.39 30.45
CA LEU A 180 14.05 3.31 31.09
C LEU A 180 14.49 1.96 30.50
N ARG A 181 14.43 0.94 31.34
CA ARG A 181 14.38 -0.46 30.96
C ARG A 181 13.04 -1.02 31.40
N VAL A 182 12.35 -1.71 30.51
CA VAL A 182 11.00 -2.24 30.73
C VAL A 182 10.99 -3.71 30.34
N LYS A 183 10.74 -4.57 31.31
CA LYS A 183 10.50 -6.00 31.07
C LYS A 183 9.01 -6.26 31.03
N VAL A 184 8.52 -6.90 29.98
CA VAL A 184 7.15 -7.39 29.86
C VAL A 184 7.21 -8.91 29.88
N SER A 185 6.35 -9.54 30.68
CA SER A 185 6.33 -11.00 30.85
C SER A 185 4.91 -11.56 30.86
N ASP A 186 4.56 -12.41 29.89
CA ASP A 186 3.29 -13.13 29.91
C ASP A 186 3.33 -14.39 30.77
N ASN A 187 3.50 -14.18 32.08
CA ASN A 187 3.31 -15.22 33.08
C ASN A 187 1.81 -15.41 33.43
N GLY A 188 0.89 -15.12 32.50
CA GLY A 188 -0.56 -15.07 32.74
C GLY A 188 -1.05 -13.92 33.64
N LEU A 189 -0.12 -13.19 34.28
CA LEU A 189 -0.38 -12.05 35.17
C LEU A 189 -0.06 -10.69 34.53
N ARG A 190 0.41 -10.67 33.28
CA ARG A 190 0.82 -9.45 32.53
C ARG A 190 1.73 -8.53 33.36
N LYS A 191 2.76 -9.10 33.99
CA LYS A 191 3.66 -8.37 34.87
C LYS A 191 4.62 -7.52 34.03
N VAL A 192 4.69 -6.23 34.36
CA VAL A 192 5.65 -5.29 33.78
C VAL A 192 6.57 -4.78 34.88
N GLU A 193 7.88 -4.94 34.70
CA GLU A 193 8.90 -4.40 35.59
C GLU A 193 9.59 -3.22 34.92
N MET A 194 9.85 -2.15 35.68
CA MET A 194 10.42 -0.91 35.14
C MET A 194 11.56 -0.41 36.02
N GLU A 195 12.74 -0.26 35.42
CA GLU A 195 13.93 0.39 36.00
C GLU A 195 14.12 1.71 35.23
N ASN A 196 14.33 2.85 35.90
CA ASN A 196 14.54 4.13 35.21
C ASN A 196 15.56 5.05 35.89
N GLN A 197 16.11 5.97 35.11
CA GLN A 197 16.94 7.07 35.58
C GLN A 197 16.59 8.36 34.83
N ILE A 198 16.59 9.47 35.57
CA ILE A 198 16.35 10.82 35.06
C ILE A 198 17.70 11.54 34.96
N TYR A 199 17.92 12.23 33.84
CA TYR A 199 19.08 13.06 33.56
C TYR A 199 18.61 14.48 33.26
N ALA A 200 19.27 15.48 33.85
CA ALA A 200 19.01 16.87 33.50
C ALA A 200 19.58 17.17 32.10
N ILE A 201 18.95 18.11 31.39
CA ILE A 201 19.50 18.66 30.15
C ILE A 201 19.91 20.10 30.44
N PRO A 202 21.21 20.45 30.35
CA PRO A 202 21.65 21.84 30.45
C PRO A 202 20.98 22.74 29.42
N GLU A 203 20.61 23.96 29.80
CA GLU A 203 19.89 24.89 28.92
C GLU A 203 20.72 25.27 27.67
N GLU A 204 22.04 25.31 27.80
CA GLU A 204 22.98 25.51 26.70
C GLU A 204 22.94 24.38 25.65
N LEU A 205 22.59 23.14 26.05
CA LEU A 205 22.35 22.03 25.11
C LEU A 205 20.94 22.07 24.53
N MET A 206 19.94 22.51 25.31
CA MET A 206 18.57 22.74 24.80
C MET A 206 18.50 23.85 23.73
N ARG A 207 19.48 24.77 23.74
CA ARG A 207 19.64 25.87 22.76
C ARG A 207 20.84 25.64 21.81
N GLY A 208 21.53 24.51 21.92
CA GLY A 208 22.78 24.20 21.22
C GLY A 208 22.56 23.56 19.85
N SER A 209 23.61 22.94 19.30
CA SER A 209 23.46 22.13 18.09
C SER A 209 22.81 20.78 18.40
N GLY A 210 22.05 20.25 17.45
CA GLY A 210 21.42 18.92 17.59
C GLY A 210 22.44 17.80 17.82
N VAL A 211 23.67 17.94 17.31
CA VAL A 211 24.78 17.00 17.55
C VAL A 211 25.07 16.90 19.05
N GLN A 212 25.35 18.03 19.70
CA GLN A 212 25.68 18.08 21.13
C GLN A 212 24.53 17.57 22.02
N LEU A 213 23.28 17.80 21.63
CA LEU A 213 22.11 17.27 22.32
C LEU A 213 22.03 15.73 22.19
N PHE A 214 22.28 15.17 21.01
CA PHE A 214 22.26 13.73 20.80
C PHE A 214 23.48 13.00 21.37
N ASP A 215 24.66 13.65 21.42
CA ASP A 215 25.84 13.16 22.12
C ASP A 215 25.56 13.02 23.63
N HIS A 216 24.96 14.04 24.26
CA HIS A 216 24.54 14.00 25.67
C HIS A 216 23.51 12.89 25.94
N ILE A 217 22.56 12.68 25.03
CA ILE A 217 21.57 11.59 25.09
C ILE A 217 22.27 10.22 25.00
N ALA A 218 23.25 10.06 24.10
CA ALA A 218 24.02 8.84 23.94
C ALA A 218 24.91 8.54 25.16
N GLU A 219 25.53 9.56 25.77
CA GLU A 219 26.29 9.42 27.01
C GLU A 219 25.38 9.03 28.19
N CYS A 220 24.21 9.68 28.32
CA CYS A 220 23.22 9.32 29.34
C CYS A 220 22.76 7.87 29.20
N LEU A 221 22.51 7.39 27.97
CA LEU A 221 22.19 5.99 27.69
C LEU A 221 23.36 5.06 28.04
N ALA A 222 24.59 5.37 27.61
CA ALA A 222 25.76 4.55 27.90
C ALA A 222 25.98 4.37 29.42
N ASN A 223 25.88 5.46 30.18
CA ASN A 223 25.95 5.48 31.65
C ASN A 223 24.84 4.63 32.31
N PHE A 224 23.64 4.58 31.74
CA PHE A 224 22.55 3.71 32.21
C PHE A 224 22.85 2.23 31.96
N LEU A 225 23.35 1.89 30.76
CA LEU A 225 23.68 0.51 30.37
C LEU A 225 24.88 -0.06 31.17
N ASP A 226 25.87 0.77 31.52
CA ASP A 226 26.96 0.42 32.43
C ASP A 226 26.42 0.09 33.83
N LYS A 227 25.63 1.01 34.40
CA LYS A 227 25.09 0.90 35.75
C LYS A 227 24.23 -0.36 35.96
N LEU A 228 23.53 -0.82 34.92
CA LEU A 228 22.74 -2.04 34.93
C LEU A 228 23.48 -3.29 34.44
N GLN A 229 24.74 -3.17 33.98
CA GLN A 229 25.55 -4.24 33.41
C GLN A 229 24.85 -4.97 32.24
N ILE A 230 24.33 -4.19 31.29
CA ILE A 230 23.57 -4.68 30.13
C ILE A 230 24.08 -4.18 28.77
N LYS A 231 25.26 -3.55 28.68
CA LYS A 231 25.83 -3.10 27.39
C LYS A 231 25.94 -4.22 26.34
N ASP A 232 26.29 -5.44 26.75
CA ASP A 232 26.41 -6.59 25.84
C ASP A 232 25.04 -7.14 25.37
N LYS A 233 23.93 -6.67 25.95
CA LYS A 233 22.58 -7.10 25.59
C LYS A 233 22.01 -6.21 24.49
N LYS A 234 21.75 -6.82 23.34
CA LYS A 234 21.10 -6.21 22.18
C LYS A 234 19.59 -6.04 22.42
N LEU A 235 19.22 -5.19 23.39
CA LEU A 235 17.83 -4.89 23.73
C LEU A 235 17.22 -3.92 22.70
N PRO A 236 15.98 -4.14 22.22
CA PRO A 236 15.31 -3.20 21.31
C PRO A 236 15.01 -1.86 22.01
N LEU A 237 15.03 -0.76 21.26
CA LEU A 237 14.97 0.61 21.77
C LEU A 237 13.72 1.34 21.28
N GLY A 238 12.86 1.78 22.20
CA GLY A 238 11.84 2.81 21.93
C GLY A 238 12.35 4.21 22.26
N PHE A 239 11.82 5.24 21.61
CA PHE A 239 12.18 6.62 21.86
C PHE A 239 10.96 7.53 21.85
N THR A 240 10.47 7.91 23.04
CA THR A 240 9.48 8.98 23.15
C THR A 240 10.17 10.32 22.85
N PHE A 241 9.79 10.94 21.75
CA PHE A 241 10.32 12.21 21.25
C PHE A 241 9.14 13.16 21.05
N SER A 242 8.97 14.09 22.00
CA SER A 242 7.72 14.84 22.18
C SER A 242 7.63 16.09 21.29
N PHE A 243 7.84 15.94 19.98
CA PHE A 243 7.86 17.02 18.99
C PHE A 243 7.22 16.57 17.67
N PRO A 244 6.59 17.48 16.89
CA PRO A 244 6.01 17.15 15.58
C PRO A 244 7.02 16.44 14.66
N CYS A 245 6.68 15.21 14.25
CA CYS A 245 7.51 14.40 13.36
C CYS A 245 6.67 13.91 12.19
N HIS A 246 7.14 14.15 10.96
CA HIS A 246 6.64 13.41 9.80
C HIS A 246 7.23 12.00 9.83
N GLN A 247 6.39 10.99 9.62
CA GLN A 247 6.76 9.58 9.66
C GLN A 247 6.16 8.88 8.43
N THR A 248 6.95 7.97 7.85
CA THR A 248 6.56 7.06 6.76
C THR A 248 6.43 5.61 7.25
N LYS A 249 7.01 5.30 8.41
CA LYS A 249 7.04 4.00 9.08
C LYS A 249 7.45 4.13 10.55
N LEU A 250 7.27 3.05 11.32
CA LEU A 250 7.48 3.00 12.77
C LEU A 250 8.93 3.29 13.22
N ASP A 251 9.93 3.01 12.41
CA ASP A 251 11.36 3.16 12.72
C ASP A 251 12.00 4.42 12.11
N GLU A 252 11.19 5.36 11.60
CA GLU A 252 11.70 6.54 10.88
C GLU A 252 11.39 7.88 11.57
N VAL A 253 12.47 8.66 11.77
CA VAL A 253 12.48 10.11 12.01
C VAL A 253 13.47 10.71 11.02
N GLY A 254 13.30 11.98 10.66
CA GLY A 254 14.23 12.73 9.83
C GLY A 254 15.69 12.69 10.31
N GLU A 255 16.61 13.02 9.40
CA GLU A 255 18.02 12.62 9.44
C GLU A 255 18.83 12.99 10.69
N GLY A 256 18.34 13.89 11.55
CA GLY A 256 18.97 14.20 12.84
C GLY A 256 19.28 12.95 13.69
N LEU A 257 18.46 11.89 13.60
CA LEU A 257 18.76 10.62 14.28
C LEU A 257 19.83 9.75 13.60
N ARG A 258 20.14 9.96 12.32
CA ARG A 258 21.35 9.38 11.68
C ARG A 258 22.64 9.99 12.23
N ILE A 259 22.55 11.16 12.88
CA ILE A 259 23.67 11.85 13.53
C ILE A 259 23.98 11.26 14.92
N MET A 260 23.16 10.34 15.45
CA MET A 260 23.63 9.37 16.45
C MET A 260 24.64 8.42 15.79
N GLY A 261 25.87 8.89 15.62
CA GLY A 261 27.02 8.17 15.09
C GLY A 261 27.51 7.09 16.05
N MET A 262 26.64 6.16 16.46
CA MET A 262 26.99 4.96 17.20
C MET A 262 27.89 4.10 16.30
N GLY A 263 29.20 4.33 16.42
CA GLY A 263 30.21 3.75 15.56
C GLY A 263 30.14 2.22 15.54
N LYS A 264 30.60 1.64 14.42
CA LYS A 264 30.69 0.19 14.17
C LYS A 264 31.28 -0.54 15.40
N GLY A 265 30.41 -1.10 16.23
CA GLY A 265 30.76 -1.43 17.61
C GLY A 265 29.62 -2.01 18.44
N SER A 266 28.90 -1.16 19.20
CA SER A 266 28.43 -1.59 20.53
C SER A 266 26.93 -1.80 20.73
N VAL A 267 26.02 -1.10 20.04
CA VAL A 267 24.56 -1.20 20.27
C VAL A 267 23.78 -1.21 18.94
N PRO A 268 23.20 -2.35 18.53
CA PRO A 268 22.37 -2.44 17.34
C PRO A 268 20.88 -2.35 17.69
N ALA A 269 20.33 -1.13 17.69
CA ALA A 269 18.90 -0.90 17.79
C ALA A 269 18.49 0.31 16.94
N HIS A 270 17.54 0.12 16.02
CA HIS A 270 16.84 1.24 15.38
C HIS A 270 15.79 1.76 16.37
N PRO A 271 15.86 3.02 16.82
CA PRO A 271 14.93 3.56 17.81
C PRO A 271 13.55 3.79 17.19
N VAL A 272 12.50 3.31 17.86
CA VAL A 272 11.10 3.51 17.46
C VAL A 272 10.59 4.86 18.01
N PRO A 273 10.47 5.93 17.21
CA PRO A 273 9.89 7.21 17.62
C PRO A 273 8.44 7.12 18.08
N LEU A 274 8.13 7.85 19.15
CA LEU A 274 6.80 7.91 19.75
C LEU A 274 6.50 9.28 20.33
N LEU A 275 5.23 9.69 20.26
CA LEU A 275 4.80 11.04 20.60
C LEU A 275 4.17 11.07 21.99
N GLY A 276 4.76 11.86 22.89
CA GLY A 276 4.34 11.98 24.29
C GLY A 276 3.97 13.42 24.69
N PRO A 277 3.19 13.61 25.77
CA PRO A 277 2.90 14.93 26.31
C PRO A 277 4.10 15.48 27.11
N GLY A 278 4.83 16.41 26.50
CA GLY A 278 5.93 17.14 27.14
C GLY A 278 5.49 18.23 28.14
N THR A 279 6.29 19.29 28.27
CA THR A 279 5.89 20.51 29.04
C THR A 279 4.75 21.31 28.40
N GLY A 280 4.47 21.04 27.13
CA GLY A 280 3.40 21.62 26.32
C GLY A 280 2.01 21.01 26.57
N THR A 281 1.18 20.96 25.52
CA THR A 281 -0.09 20.24 25.47
C THR A 281 -0.31 19.64 24.09
N ASN A 282 -0.50 18.33 24.04
CA ASN A 282 -0.86 17.59 22.84
C ASN A 282 -1.72 16.38 23.22
N ALA A 283 -2.43 15.79 22.25
CA ALA A 283 -3.21 14.57 22.44
C ALA A 283 -3.29 13.76 21.13
N CYS A 284 -3.54 12.46 21.28
CA CYS A 284 -3.69 11.50 20.19
C CYS A 284 -4.90 10.58 20.42
N TYR A 285 -5.40 9.96 19.35
CA TYR A 285 -6.54 9.03 19.41
C TYR A 285 -6.50 8.01 18.27
N MET A 286 -7.24 6.90 18.42
CA MET A 286 -7.41 5.92 17.33
C MET A 286 -8.49 6.42 16.35
N GLU A 287 -8.08 6.78 15.14
CA GLU A 287 -8.95 7.10 14.00
C GLU A 287 -9.13 5.85 13.12
N GLU A 288 -10.23 5.74 12.39
CA GLU A 288 -10.47 4.64 11.43
C GLU A 288 -9.65 4.89 10.16
N MET A 289 -8.97 3.86 9.63
CA MET A 289 -8.05 3.98 8.48
C MET A 289 -8.70 4.64 7.26
N ARG A 290 -9.96 4.28 6.97
CA ARG A 290 -10.81 4.89 5.94
C ARG A 290 -11.10 6.40 6.08
N HIS A 291 -10.58 7.07 7.11
CA HIS A 291 -10.65 8.52 7.32
C HIS A 291 -9.26 9.18 7.32
N ILE A 292 -8.20 8.49 6.88
CA ILE A 292 -6.80 8.95 6.92
C ILE A 292 -6.24 8.92 5.50
N ASP A 293 -6.65 9.87 4.65
CA ASP A 293 -6.27 9.95 3.23
C ASP A 293 -4.74 9.99 3.00
N LEU A 294 -3.97 10.35 4.04
CA LEU A 294 -2.51 10.41 4.07
C LEU A 294 -1.82 9.04 4.14
N VAL A 295 -2.55 7.93 4.28
CA VAL A 295 -2.00 6.56 4.36
C VAL A 295 -2.85 5.60 3.54
N GLU A 296 -2.23 4.81 2.67
CA GLU A 296 -2.96 3.81 1.88
C GLU A 296 -3.53 2.68 2.76
N GLY A 297 -4.84 2.47 2.65
CA GLY A 297 -5.58 1.37 3.29
C GLY A 297 -6.86 1.83 4.01
N ASP A 298 -7.90 1.00 3.97
CA ASP A 298 -9.21 1.21 4.58
C ASP A 298 -9.43 0.41 5.89
N GLU A 299 -8.60 -0.61 6.13
CA GLU A 299 -8.78 -1.62 7.18
C GLU A 299 -8.32 -1.20 8.58
N GLY A 300 -9.25 -1.21 9.53
CA GLY A 300 -8.93 -1.03 10.94
C GLY A 300 -8.65 0.43 11.28
N ARG A 301 -7.65 0.67 12.11
CA ARG A 301 -7.42 1.98 12.77
C ARG A 301 -5.95 2.32 12.86
N MET A 302 -5.64 3.60 13.03
CA MET A 302 -4.32 4.08 13.40
C MET A 302 -4.41 5.16 14.48
N CYS A 303 -3.44 5.20 15.38
CA CYS A 303 -3.29 6.32 16.29
C CYS A 303 -2.83 7.56 15.50
N ILE A 304 -3.62 8.62 15.57
CA ILE A 304 -3.31 9.94 14.99
C ILE A 304 -2.80 10.86 16.09
N ASN A 305 -1.64 11.47 15.86
CA ASN A 305 -1.13 12.57 16.65
C ASN A 305 -1.66 13.90 16.09
N MET A 306 -2.47 14.62 16.85
CA MET A 306 -3.14 15.81 16.32
C MET A 306 -2.19 17.01 16.15
N GLU A 307 -1.16 17.12 16.99
CA GLU A 307 -0.40 18.37 17.22
C GLU A 307 -1.31 19.57 17.50
N TRP A 308 -2.25 19.39 18.43
CA TRP A 308 -3.31 20.38 18.69
C TRP A 308 -2.82 21.73 19.24
N GLY A 309 -1.53 21.84 19.59
CA GLY A 309 -0.94 23.08 20.09
C GLY A 309 -0.95 24.20 19.06
N ALA A 310 -0.83 23.85 17.78
CA ALA A 310 -0.89 24.75 16.63
C ALA A 310 -2.31 25.18 16.21
N PHE A 311 -3.36 24.72 16.91
CA PHE A 311 -4.73 25.14 16.62
C PHE A 311 -4.86 26.68 16.74
N GLY A 312 -5.38 27.32 15.69
CA GLY A 312 -5.47 28.77 15.63
C GLY A 312 -4.20 29.50 15.18
N ASP A 313 -3.12 28.79 14.82
CA ASP A 313 -1.94 29.37 14.13
C ASP A 313 -2.30 30.00 12.76
N ASP A 314 -3.44 29.64 12.18
CA ASP A 314 -4.05 30.25 10.99
C ASP A 314 -4.96 31.46 11.31
N GLY A 315 -5.16 31.75 12.60
CA GLY A 315 -5.98 32.84 13.11
C GLY A 315 -7.41 32.46 13.53
N VAL A 316 -7.85 31.20 13.43
CA VAL A 316 -9.24 30.79 13.75
C VAL A 316 -9.64 30.92 15.24
N LEU A 317 -8.71 31.35 16.10
CA LEU A 317 -8.93 31.65 17.54
C LEU A 317 -8.62 33.11 17.91
N ASN A 318 -8.43 34.02 16.95
CA ASN A 318 -8.02 35.41 17.23
C ASN A 318 -9.06 36.24 18.02
N ASP A 319 -10.31 35.80 18.05
CA ASP A 319 -11.43 36.36 18.81
C ASP A 319 -11.39 36.00 20.31
N ILE A 320 -10.88 34.81 20.66
CA ILE A 320 -10.71 34.37 22.07
C ILE A 320 -9.33 34.71 22.64
N ARG A 321 -8.34 35.05 21.81
CA ARG A 321 -7.03 35.55 22.25
C ARG A 321 -7.16 36.98 22.78
N THR A 322 -6.60 37.24 23.96
CA THR A 322 -6.53 38.58 24.58
C THR A 322 -5.24 39.32 24.19
N GLU A 323 -5.00 40.51 24.73
CA GLU A 323 -3.70 41.21 24.58
C GLU A 323 -2.54 40.41 25.19
N PHE A 324 -2.75 39.82 26.38
CA PHE A 324 -1.75 38.98 27.05
C PHE A 324 -1.32 37.75 26.22
N ASP A 325 -2.25 37.13 25.49
CA ASP A 325 -1.98 35.99 24.58
C ASP A 325 -1.25 36.40 23.30
N ARG A 326 -1.11 37.70 23.03
CA ARG A 326 -0.29 38.27 21.96
C ARG A 326 1.07 38.71 22.49
N GLU A 327 1.13 39.31 23.68
CA GLU A 327 2.38 39.70 24.35
C GLU A 327 3.27 38.48 24.66
N ILE A 328 2.70 37.42 25.25
CA ILE A 328 3.45 36.16 25.51
C ILE A 328 3.90 35.44 24.23
N ASP A 329 3.15 35.62 23.14
CA ASP A 329 3.44 35.03 21.83
C ASP A 329 4.61 35.75 21.15
N MET A 330 4.57 37.10 21.13
CA MET A 330 5.68 37.94 20.65
C MET A 330 6.97 37.73 21.46
N GLY A 331 6.86 37.48 22.77
CA GLY A 331 8.00 37.19 23.66
C GLY A 331 8.47 35.73 23.67
N SER A 332 7.90 34.85 22.84
CA SER A 332 8.22 33.42 22.83
C SER A 332 9.37 33.05 21.88
N LEU A 333 9.90 31.83 22.03
CA LEU A 333 10.86 31.23 21.10
C LEU A 333 10.27 30.96 19.70
N ASN A 334 8.95 30.97 19.56
CA ASN A 334 8.23 30.59 18.35
C ASN A 334 7.01 31.51 18.07
N PRO A 335 7.20 32.83 17.83
CA PRO A 335 6.09 33.76 17.63
C PRO A 335 5.17 33.37 16.46
N GLY A 336 3.86 33.49 16.64
CA GLY A 336 2.87 33.08 15.64
C GLY A 336 2.72 31.57 15.46
N LYS A 337 3.26 30.76 16.39
CA LYS A 337 3.12 29.30 16.43
C LYS A 337 2.68 28.77 17.78
N GLN A 338 2.08 27.58 17.82
CA GLN A 338 1.61 26.91 19.04
C GLN A 338 0.61 27.78 19.85
N LEU A 339 -0.28 28.50 19.16
CA LEU A 339 -1.10 29.54 19.78
C LEU A 339 -2.14 29.02 20.77
N PHE A 340 -2.75 27.86 20.52
CA PHE A 340 -3.64 27.19 21.48
C PHE A 340 -2.87 26.65 22.69
N GLU A 341 -1.69 26.08 22.45
CA GLU A 341 -0.79 25.62 23.52
C GLU A 341 -0.34 26.75 24.45
N LYS A 342 -0.04 27.94 23.90
CA LYS A 342 0.31 29.15 24.66
C LYS A 342 -0.80 29.63 25.61
N MET A 343 -2.08 29.37 25.28
CA MET A 343 -3.21 29.68 26.16
C MET A 343 -3.41 28.66 27.29
N ILE A 344 -2.72 27.51 27.25
CA ILE A 344 -3.05 26.32 28.06
C ILE A 344 -1.89 25.80 28.92
N SER A 345 -0.70 25.63 28.34
CA SER A 345 0.29 24.67 28.87
C SER A 345 1.03 25.14 30.13
N GLY A 346 1.75 24.19 30.76
CA GLY A 346 2.52 24.44 31.97
C GLY A 346 3.68 25.41 31.80
N MET A 347 4.16 25.62 30.57
CA MET A 347 5.21 26.58 30.25
C MET A 347 4.74 28.03 30.29
N TYR A 348 3.48 28.29 29.89
CA TYR A 348 2.99 29.65 29.62
C TYR A 348 2.03 30.19 30.69
N MET A 349 1.36 29.32 31.45
CA MET A 349 0.32 29.70 32.42
C MET A 349 0.80 30.69 33.51
N GLY A 350 2.01 30.51 34.04
CA GLY A 350 2.59 31.44 35.03
C GLY A 350 2.92 32.82 34.44
N GLU A 351 3.49 32.84 33.23
CA GLU A 351 3.86 34.08 32.53
C GLU A 351 2.63 34.88 32.12
N LEU A 352 1.54 34.23 31.70
CA LEU A 352 0.24 34.90 31.50
C LEU A 352 -0.25 35.60 32.76
N VAL A 353 -0.10 34.98 33.94
CA VAL A 353 -0.43 35.62 35.22
C VAL A 353 0.51 36.80 35.48
N ARG A 354 1.82 36.68 35.21
CA ARG A 354 2.79 37.78 35.36
C ARG A 354 2.40 39.00 34.55
N LEU A 355 2.07 38.82 33.26
CA LEU A 355 1.72 39.92 32.36
C LEU A 355 0.44 40.64 32.82
N ILE A 356 -0.56 39.90 33.32
CA ILE A 356 -1.75 40.49 33.94
C ILE A 356 -1.38 41.30 35.19
N LEU A 357 -0.56 40.76 36.10
CA LEU A 357 -0.11 41.47 37.30
C LEU A 357 0.67 42.74 36.96
N VAL A 358 1.55 42.70 35.95
CA VAL A 358 2.29 43.86 35.45
C VAL A 358 1.35 44.92 34.88
N LYS A 359 0.36 44.54 34.06
CA LYS A 359 -0.58 45.50 33.46
C LYS A 359 -1.50 46.11 34.52
N MET A 360 -2.07 45.30 35.42
CA MET A 360 -2.91 45.80 36.52
C MET A 360 -2.11 46.69 37.50
N ALA A 361 -0.82 46.42 37.72
CA ALA A 361 0.05 47.32 38.48
C ALA A 361 0.29 48.64 37.72
N LYS A 362 0.59 48.62 36.41
CA LYS A 362 0.70 49.83 35.57
C LYS A 362 -0.58 50.68 35.58
N ASP A 363 -1.74 50.04 35.58
CA ASP A 363 -3.06 50.67 35.64
C ASP A 363 -3.44 51.18 37.06
N GLY A 364 -2.55 51.03 38.05
CA GLY A 364 -2.78 51.46 39.44
C GLY A 364 -3.74 50.57 40.24
N LEU A 365 -4.08 49.39 39.71
CA LEU A 365 -5.06 48.45 40.29
C LEU A 365 -4.44 47.44 41.26
N LEU A 366 -3.11 47.22 41.22
CA LEU A 366 -2.41 46.33 42.15
C LEU A 366 -1.16 47.01 42.71
N PHE A 367 -0.78 46.58 43.92
CA PHE A 367 0.44 46.96 44.64
C PHE A 367 0.63 48.48 44.81
N GLY A 368 -0.46 49.25 44.82
CA GLY A 368 -0.42 50.71 44.83
C GLY A 368 0.27 51.34 43.61
N GLY A 369 0.32 50.64 42.48
CA GLY A 369 1.05 51.06 41.28
C GLY A 369 2.53 50.65 41.24
N ARG A 370 3.02 49.93 42.27
CA ARG A 370 4.45 49.55 42.38
C ARG A 370 4.81 48.42 41.43
N LEU A 371 5.82 48.67 40.59
CA LEU A 371 6.51 47.68 39.77
C LEU A 371 7.89 47.38 40.36
N THR A 372 8.35 46.15 40.20
CA THR A 372 9.69 45.70 40.65
C THR A 372 10.43 45.04 39.49
N PRO A 373 11.79 45.00 39.52
CA PRO A 373 12.56 44.28 38.50
C PRO A 373 12.12 42.83 38.35
N ASP A 374 11.88 42.13 39.47
CA ASP A 374 11.43 40.74 39.46
C ASP A 374 10.03 40.54 38.87
N LEU A 375 9.07 41.43 39.19
CA LEU A 375 7.74 41.37 38.57
C LEU A 375 7.82 41.67 37.06
N LEU A 376 8.73 42.55 36.64
CA LEU A 376 8.95 42.91 35.24
C LEU A 376 9.74 41.85 34.44
N THR A 377 10.44 40.92 35.09
CA THR A 377 11.27 39.91 34.43
C THR A 377 10.45 38.70 33.99
N THR A 378 10.53 38.37 32.70
CA THR A 378 9.87 37.19 32.10
C THR A 378 10.24 35.90 32.84
N GLY A 379 9.26 35.07 33.15
CA GLY A 379 9.45 33.77 33.79
C GLY A 379 9.63 33.80 35.32
N HIS A 380 9.82 34.96 35.96
CA HIS A 380 9.92 35.06 37.43
C HIS A 380 8.60 34.70 38.16
N PHE A 381 7.47 34.60 37.47
CA PHE A 381 6.23 34.03 38.01
C PHE A 381 5.90 32.69 37.34
N GLU A 382 6.25 31.58 37.99
CA GLU A 382 6.09 30.24 37.42
C GLU A 382 4.69 29.63 37.63
N THR A 383 4.31 28.68 36.78
CA THR A 383 3.07 27.89 36.93
C THR A 383 3.00 27.08 38.25
N ARG A 384 4.15 26.81 38.90
CA ARG A 384 4.17 26.24 40.27
C ARG A 384 3.60 27.20 41.32
N PHE A 385 3.67 28.51 41.09
CA PHE A 385 3.09 29.53 41.97
C PHE A 385 1.57 29.60 41.80
N VAL A 386 1.06 29.59 40.57
CA VAL A 386 -0.39 29.44 40.27
C VAL A 386 -0.96 28.24 41.04
N SER A 387 -0.27 27.09 40.94
CA SER A 387 -0.64 25.84 41.62
C SER A 387 -0.59 25.90 43.16
N ALA A 388 0.28 26.74 43.74
CA ALA A 388 0.41 26.92 45.19
C ALA A 388 -0.62 27.93 45.74
N ILE A 389 -0.93 28.96 44.96
CA ILE A 389 -1.90 30.01 45.27
C ILE A 389 -3.33 29.45 45.21
N GLU A 390 -3.65 28.52 44.31
CA GLU A 390 -4.97 27.87 44.27
C GLU A 390 -5.18 26.73 45.28
N LYS A 391 -4.35 26.64 46.34
CA LYS A 391 -4.61 25.70 47.45
C LYS A 391 -5.72 26.19 48.37
N GLU A 392 -6.75 25.38 48.58
CA GLU A 392 -7.96 25.71 49.37
C GLU A 392 -7.70 26.19 50.82
N LYS A 393 -6.57 25.82 51.46
CA LYS A 393 -6.22 26.22 52.84
C LYS A 393 -5.09 27.25 52.97
N GLU A 394 -4.13 27.23 52.07
CA GLU A 394 -2.88 28.02 52.17
C GLU A 394 -2.80 29.15 51.13
N GLY A 395 -3.74 29.21 50.20
CA GLY A 395 -3.61 29.96 48.95
C GLY A 395 -3.27 31.45 49.09
N LEU A 396 -3.97 32.15 49.99
CA LEU A 396 -3.71 33.58 50.25
C LEU A 396 -2.37 33.81 50.95
N GLN A 397 -1.95 32.90 51.84
CA GLN A 397 -0.63 32.96 52.46
C GLN A 397 0.47 32.72 51.41
N LYS A 398 0.27 31.77 50.48
CA LYS A 398 1.20 31.53 49.38
C LYS A 398 1.24 32.68 48.37
N ALA A 399 0.11 33.34 48.09
CA ALA A 399 0.12 34.59 47.33
C ALA A 399 1.00 35.64 48.00
N HIS A 400 0.83 35.91 49.29
CA HIS A 400 1.69 36.86 50.02
C HIS A 400 3.17 36.44 50.01
N GLU A 401 3.48 35.17 50.31
CA GLU A 401 4.87 34.66 50.31
C GLU A 401 5.56 34.79 48.95
N ILE A 402 4.81 34.65 47.85
CA ILE A 402 5.34 34.68 46.47
C ILE A 402 5.46 36.12 45.98
N LEU A 403 4.44 36.95 46.20
CA LEU A 403 4.48 38.37 45.84
C LEU A 403 5.59 39.12 46.60
N SER A 404 5.78 38.85 47.89
CA SER A 404 6.89 39.43 48.66
C SER A 404 8.26 38.98 48.17
N LYS A 405 8.39 37.78 47.58
CA LYS A 405 9.66 37.33 46.95
C LYS A 405 9.96 38.03 45.63
N LEU A 406 8.97 38.70 45.03
CA LEU A 406 9.14 39.58 43.87
C LEU A 406 9.40 41.04 44.29
N GLY A 407 9.79 41.30 45.54
CA GLY A 407 10.10 42.64 46.06
C GLY A 407 8.89 43.55 46.31
N LEU A 408 7.67 42.98 46.29
CA LEU A 408 6.42 43.70 46.53
C LEU A 408 6.04 43.69 48.03
N GLU A 409 5.23 44.65 48.43
CA GLU A 409 4.57 44.70 49.74
C GLU A 409 3.07 44.50 49.52
N PRO A 410 2.60 43.24 49.32
CA PRO A 410 1.25 42.96 48.90
C PRO A 410 0.25 43.18 50.06
N SER A 411 -0.83 43.90 49.79
CA SER A 411 -1.97 43.95 50.69
C SER A 411 -2.73 42.61 50.71
N HIS A 412 -3.67 42.47 51.66
CA HIS A 412 -4.60 41.34 51.65
C HIS A 412 -5.44 41.31 50.36
N GLU A 413 -5.83 42.47 49.85
CA GLU A 413 -6.62 42.60 48.61
C GLU A 413 -5.79 42.23 47.38
N ASP A 414 -4.52 42.62 47.32
CA ASP A 414 -3.58 42.16 46.26
C ASP A 414 -3.46 40.63 46.23
N CYS A 415 -3.42 39.99 47.40
CA CYS A 415 -3.37 38.53 47.51
C CYS A 415 -4.68 37.88 47.03
N VAL A 416 -5.83 38.46 47.36
CA VAL A 416 -7.16 38.01 46.91
C VAL A 416 -7.34 38.22 45.40
N ALA A 417 -6.89 39.36 44.86
CA ALA A 417 -6.92 39.66 43.43
C ALA A 417 -5.97 38.74 42.65
N THR A 418 -4.74 38.52 43.13
CA THR A 418 -3.78 37.57 42.54
C THR A 418 -4.33 36.14 42.54
N LEU A 419 -4.94 35.69 43.64
CA LEU A 419 -5.67 34.41 43.69
C LEU A 419 -6.78 34.36 42.61
N ARG A 420 -7.52 35.44 42.42
CA ARG A 420 -8.58 35.49 41.41
C ARG A 420 -8.05 35.46 39.98
N ILE A 421 -6.93 36.14 39.70
CA ILE A 421 -6.24 36.09 38.40
C ILE A 421 -5.78 34.66 38.09
N CYS A 422 -5.09 34.00 39.03
CA CYS A 422 -4.70 32.59 38.92
C CYS A 422 -5.89 31.69 38.56
N GLN A 423 -7.00 31.80 39.32
CA GLN A 423 -8.22 31.04 39.09
C GLN A 423 -8.79 31.24 37.68
N ILE A 424 -8.78 32.46 37.14
CA ILE A 424 -9.31 32.75 35.80
C ILE A 424 -8.43 32.13 34.72
N VAL A 425 -7.11 32.36 34.76
CA VAL A 425 -6.16 31.84 33.76
C VAL A 425 -6.14 30.30 33.76
N SER A 426 -6.06 29.66 34.92
CA SER A 426 -6.03 28.20 35.03
C SER A 426 -7.39 27.55 34.72
N THR A 427 -8.51 28.26 34.97
CA THR A 427 -9.84 27.80 34.52
C THR A 427 -9.96 27.87 33.02
N ARG A 428 -9.56 28.98 32.38
CA ARG A 428 -9.57 29.13 30.91
C ARG A 428 -8.79 28.01 30.23
N SER A 429 -7.58 27.73 30.72
CA SER A 429 -6.74 26.62 30.24
C SER A 429 -7.44 25.25 30.37
N ALA A 430 -8.00 24.96 31.55
CA ALA A 430 -8.72 23.70 31.81
C ALA A 430 -10.02 23.56 30.99
N THR A 431 -10.71 24.66 30.68
CA THR A 431 -11.92 24.66 29.85
C THR A 431 -11.61 24.52 28.37
N LEU A 432 -10.59 25.21 27.85
CA LEU A 432 -10.18 25.09 26.44
C LEU A 432 -9.70 23.66 26.12
N CYS A 433 -8.85 23.09 26.97
CA CYS A 433 -8.42 21.69 26.84
C CYS A 433 -9.60 20.70 26.97
N GLY A 434 -10.61 21.03 27.78
CA GLY A 434 -11.86 20.27 27.85
C GLY A 434 -12.73 20.39 26.60
N ALA A 435 -12.68 21.51 25.87
CA ALA A 435 -13.45 21.75 24.65
C ALA A 435 -12.89 21.01 23.44
N THR A 436 -11.57 21.04 23.23
CA THR A 436 -10.94 20.25 22.14
C THR A 436 -11.02 18.76 22.41
N LEU A 437 -10.81 18.31 23.66
CA LEU A 437 -11.01 16.91 24.02
C LEU A 437 -12.48 16.44 23.82
N ALA A 438 -13.47 17.32 24.00
CA ALA A 438 -14.86 17.01 23.70
C ALA A 438 -15.13 16.82 22.19
N ALA A 439 -14.38 17.46 21.30
CA ALA A 439 -14.48 17.22 19.85
C ALA A 439 -13.85 15.87 19.47
N VAL A 440 -12.66 15.54 20.00
CA VAL A 440 -12.03 14.21 19.80
C VAL A 440 -12.95 13.07 20.28
N LEU A 441 -13.62 13.28 21.41
CA LEU A 441 -14.59 12.33 21.96
C LEU A 441 -15.93 12.32 21.19
N ARG A 442 -16.26 13.36 20.43
CA ARG A 442 -17.39 13.37 19.48
C ARG A 442 -17.04 12.55 18.23
N ARG A 443 -15.88 12.81 17.60
CA ARG A 443 -15.30 11.99 16.52
C ARG A 443 -15.25 10.50 16.88
N LEU A 444 -14.73 10.15 18.06
CA LEU A 444 -14.67 8.78 18.57
C LEU A 444 -16.02 8.12 18.89
N ARG A 445 -17.10 8.91 19.06
CA ARG A 445 -18.49 8.42 19.15
C ARG A 445 -19.01 8.12 17.75
N ASP A 446 -18.82 9.07 16.85
CA ASP A 446 -19.45 9.07 15.53
C ASP A 446 -18.80 8.02 14.60
N ASN A 447 -17.49 7.80 14.72
CA ASN A 447 -16.76 6.66 14.13
C ASN A 447 -17.37 5.29 14.48
N LYS A 448 -17.98 5.16 15.66
CA LYS A 448 -18.60 3.92 16.16
C LYS A 448 -20.09 3.81 15.83
N GLY A 449 -20.68 4.82 15.19
CA GLY A 449 -22.07 4.79 14.73
C GLY A 449 -23.12 4.60 15.83
N GLY A 450 -22.92 5.15 17.03
CA GLY A 450 -23.86 4.97 18.14
C GLY A 450 -23.96 6.18 19.08
N ASP A 451 -25.16 6.44 19.58
CA ASP A 451 -25.53 7.67 20.30
C ASP A 451 -24.69 7.97 21.55
N ARG A 452 -24.06 6.95 22.14
CA ARG A 452 -23.36 7.03 23.43
C ARG A 452 -21.96 6.44 23.35
N LEU A 453 -20.94 7.25 23.63
CA LEU A 453 -19.57 6.77 23.75
C LEU A 453 -19.25 6.34 25.18
N ARG A 454 -18.77 5.11 25.33
CA ARG A 454 -17.97 4.68 26.49
C ARG A 454 -16.49 4.71 26.10
N SER A 455 -15.67 5.46 26.83
CA SER A 455 -14.24 5.60 26.52
C SER A 455 -13.37 5.84 27.75
N THR A 456 -12.06 5.63 27.61
CA THR A 456 -11.05 5.91 28.62
C THR A 456 -9.97 6.79 28.04
N VAL A 457 -9.71 7.93 28.67
CA VAL A 457 -8.63 8.87 28.32
C VAL A 457 -7.46 8.64 29.26
N GLY A 458 -6.30 8.27 28.72
CA GLY A 458 -5.03 8.28 29.44
C GLY A 458 -4.48 9.70 29.52
N VAL A 459 -3.99 10.12 30.69
CA VAL A 459 -3.51 11.49 30.91
C VAL A 459 -2.19 11.50 31.68
N ASP A 460 -1.24 12.30 31.18
CA ASP A 460 -0.08 12.79 31.92
C ASP A 460 0.00 14.34 31.74
N GLY A 461 1.01 14.98 32.31
CA GLY A 461 1.22 16.42 32.29
C GLY A 461 1.37 16.98 33.70
N SER A 462 2.39 17.82 33.91
CA SER A 462 2.73 18.37 35.23
C SER A 462 1.57 19.19 35.84
N VAL A 463 0.89 20.00 35.04
CA VAL A 463 -0.29 20.79 35.45
C VAL A 463 -1.43 19.89 35.89
N TYR A 464 -1.81 18.91 35.08
CA TYR A 464 -2.90 17.98 35.41
C TYR A 464 -2.60 17.12 36.65
N LYS A 465 -1.34 16.70 36.85
CA LYS A 465 -0.91 15.92 38.01
C LYS A 465 -0.79 16.74 39.30
N LYS A 466 -0.41 18.03 39.24
CA LYS A 466 0.00 18.84 40.42
C LYS A 466 -0.92 20.02 40.76
N HIS A 467 -1.69 20.57 39.82
CA HIS A 467 -2.55 21.74 40.07
C HIS A 467 -3.86 21.31 40.76
N PRO A 468 -4.21 21.88 41.93
CA PRO A 468 -5.24 21.32 42.82
C PRO A 468 -6.66 21.27 42.24
N HIS A 469 -6.93 22.03 41.18
CA HIS A 469 -8.26 22.15 40.58
C HIS A 469 -8.33 21.80 39.08
N PHE A 470 -7.20 21.52 38.43
CA PHE A 470 -7.16 21.48 36.96
C PHE A 470 -7.95 20.30 36.39
N ALA A 471 -7.65 19.07 36.83
CA ALA A 471 -8.37 17.87 36.44
C ALA A 471 -9.88 17.97 36.74
N ARG A 472 -10.24 18.50 37.94
CA ARG A 472 -11.64 18.72 38.36
C ARG A 472 -12.39 19.66 37.40
N ARG A 473 -11.75 20.73 36.93
CA ARG A 473 -12.32 21.67 35.95
C ARG A 473 -12.46 21.02 34.58
N LEU A 474 -11.38 20.45 34.04
CA LEU A 474 -11.36 19.78 32.73
C LEU A 474 -12.43 18.67 32.64
N HIS A 475 -12.52 17.78 33.64
CA HIS A 475 -13.53 16.72 33.67
C HIS A 475 -14.96 17.27 33.72
N LYS A 476 -15.19 18.39 34.40
CA LYS A 476 -16.51 19.04 34.46
C LYS A 476 -16.90 19.60 33.09
N THR A 477 -15.96 20.21 32.37
CA THR A 477 -16.19 20.74 31.01
C THR A 477 -16.53 19.62 30.03
N VAL A 478 -15.73 18.54 29.99
CA VAL A 478 -15.97 17.40 29.08
C VAL A 478 -17.35 16.77 29.33
N ARG A 479 -17.73 16.52 30.59
CA ARG A 479 -19.06 15.97 30.93
C ARG A 479 -20.21 16.94 30.62
N LYS A 480 -19.96 18.23 30.49
CA LYS A 480 -20.99 19.24 30.14
C LYS A 480 -21.18 19.37 28.63
N LEU A 481 -20.11 19.24 27.85
CA LEU A 481 -20.14 19.26 26.38
C LEU A 481 -20.53 17.91 25.75
N LEU A 482 -20.44 16.82 26.52
CA LEU A 482 -20.83 15.45 26.15
C LEU A 482 -21.59 14.76 27.32
N PRO A 483 -22.85 15.15 27.59
CA PRO A 483 -23.61 14.60 28.73
C PRO A 483 -23.94 13.11 28.60
N ASP A 484 -24.09 12.59 27.38
CA ASP A 484 -24.52 11.21 27.12
C ASP A 484 -23.40 10.16 27.22
N CYS A 485 -22.14 10.62 27.28
CA CYS A 485 -20.93 9.80 27.16
C CYS A 485 -20.31 9.42 28.52
N GLU A 486 -19.97 8.14 28.69
CA GLU A 486 -19.25 7.64 29.88
C GLU A 486 -17.73 7.74 29.65
N ILE A 487 -17.14 8.85 30.10
CA ILE A 487 -15.71 9.14 29.96
C ILE A 487 -14.96 8.88 31.27
N ARG A 488 -14.13 7.83 31.28
CA ARG A 488 -13.17 7.56 32.35
C ARG A 488 -11.84 8.28 32.07
N PHE A 489 -11.23 8.85 33.10
CA PHE A 489 -9.86 9.39 33.03
C PHE A 489 -8.94 8.50 33.85
N ILE A 490 -7.79 8.12 33.29
CA ILE A 490 -6.73 7.35 33.97
C ILE A 490 -5.44 8.16 33.91
N ARG A 491 -4.75 8.29 35.05
CA ARG A 491 -3.41 8.87 35.12
C ARG A 491 -2.38 7.82 34.73
N SER A 492 -1.42 8.15 33.86
CA SER A 492 -0.18 7.38 33.80
C SER A 492 0.70 7.85 34.95
N GLU A 493 1.05 6.99 35.90
CA GLU A 493 1.98 7.37 36.97
C GLU A 493 3.44 7.23 36.48
N ASP A 494 3.78 6.13 35.79
CA ASP A 494 5.13 5.84 35.28
C ASP A 494 5.54 6.65 34.03
N GLY A 495 4.58 7.31 33.38
CA GLY A 495 4.81 8.18 32.22
C GLY A 495 4.64 7.49 30.87
N SER A 496 5.40 7.95 29.88
CA SER A 496 5.41 7.50 28.47
C SER A 496 6.11 6.15 28.28
N GLY A 497 7.22 5.91 28.97
CA GLY A 497 8.14 4.80 28.70
C GLY A 497 7.53 3.39 28.76
N LYS A 498 6.45 3.19 29.54
CA LYS A 498 5.69 1.93 29.52
C LYS A 498 4.96 1.71 28.20
N GLY A 499 4.31 2.76 27.67
CA GLY A 499 3.69 2.71 26.34
C GLY A 499 4.75 2.51 25.26
N ALA A 500 5.92 3.13 25.43
CA ALA A 500 7.01 3.00 24.48
C ALA A 500 7.52 1.56 24.33
N ALA A 501 7.79 0.87 25.44
CA ALA A 501 8.19 -0.53 25.39
C ALA A 501 7.18 -1.44 24.67
N MET A 502 5.87 -1.17 24.80
CA MET A 502 4.84 -1.97 24.13
C MET A 502 4.83 -1.76 22.60
N VAL A 503 4.99 -0.53 22.12
CA VAL A 503 5.09 -0.30 20.67
C VAL A 503 6.42 -0.84 20.13
N THR A 504 7.52 -0.71 20.88
CA THR A 504 8.80 -1.36 20.54
C THR A 504 8.67 -2.87 20.44
N ALA A 505 7.92 -3.53 21.32
CA ALA A 505 7.64 -4.97 21.24
C ALA A 505 6.92 -5.36 19.93
N VAL A 506 5.89 -4.60 19.55
CA VAL A 506 5.14 -4.82 18.30
C VAL A 506 6.01 -4.54 17.07
N ALA A 507 6.76 -3.44 17.05
CA ALA A 507 7.66 -3.08 15.97
C ALA A 507 8.79 -4.11 15.78
N TYR A 508 9.39 -4.58 16.89
CA TYR A 508 10.41 -5.63 16.88
C TYR A 508 9.86 -6.95 16.35
N ARG A 509 8.63 -7.34 16.74
CA ARG A 509 7.93 -8.52 16.21
C ARG A 509 7.69 -8.41 14.69
N LEU A 510 7.24 -7.25 14.19
CA LEU A 510 7.05 -7.01 12.76
C LEU A 510 8.38 -7.05 11.98
N ALA A 511 9.45 -6.46 12.53
CA ALA A 511 10.78 -6.50 11.94
C ALA A 511 11.35 -7.94 11.87
N ALA A 512 11.16 -8.73 12.92
CA ALA A 512 11.54 -10.15 12.94
C ALA A 512 10.72 -10.99 11.92
N GLN A 513 9.42 -10.73 11.79
CA GLN A 513 8.59 -11.35 10.75
C GLN A 513 9.04 -10.96 9.33
N HIS A 514 9.39 -9.70 9.10
CA HIS A 514 9.95 -9.25 7.82
C HIS A 514 11.29 -9.95 7.53
N GLN A 515 12.21 -10.01 8.50
CA GLN A 515 13.48 -10.73 8.34
C GLN A 515 13.27 -12.23 8.06
N ALA A 516 12.27 -12.85 8.68
CA ALA A 516 11.89 -14.23 8.41
C ALA A 516 11.37 -14.44 6.98
N ARG A 517 10.54 -13.52 6.45
CA ARG A 517 10.12 -13.54 5.03
C ARG A 517 11.31 -13.36 4.09
N GLN A 518 12.15 -12.34 4.32
CA GLN A 518 13.33 -12.10 3.48
C GLN A 518 14.26 -13.32 3.43
N LYS A 519 14.50 -13.99 4.56
CA LYS A 519 15.33 -15.22 4.58
C LYS A 519 14.78 -16.35 3.69
N ILE A 520 13.47 -16.42 3.48
CA ILE A 520 12.81 -17.43 2.62
C ILE A 520 12.83 -16.98 1.14
N LEU A 521 12.80 -15.66 0.89
CA LEU A 521 12.86 -15.07 -0.46
C LEU A 521 14.29 -14.91 -1.01
N GLU A 522 15.31 -14.84 -0.15
CA GLU A 522 16.69 -14.62 -0.56
C GLU A 522 17.22 -15.67 -1.57
N PRO A 523 16.94 -16.98 -1.42
CA PRO A 523 17.35 -17.99 -2.41
C PRO A 523 16.70 -17.85 -3.80
N LEU A 524 15.67 -17.01 -3.94
CA LEU A 524 15.05 -16.69 -5.23
C LEU A 524 15.72 -15.48 -5.91
N LYS A 525 16.57 -14.72 -5.22
CA LYS A 525 17.24 -13.51 -5.73
C LYS A 525 18.60 -13.90 -6.30
N LEU A 526 18.70 -14.01 -7.62
CA LEU A 526 19.94 -14.40 -8.29
C LEU A 526 20.91 -13.22 -8.40
N SER A 527 22.18 -13.45 -8.05
CA SER A 527 23.27 -12.48 -8.26
C SER A 527 23.67 -12.42 -9.74
N HIS A 528 24.30 -11.32 -10.15
CA HIS A 528 24.85 -11.18 -11.50
C HIS A 528 25.90 -12.27 -11.82
N GLU A 529 26.68 -12.72 -10.82
CA GLU A 529 27.63 -13.83 -10.96
C GLU A 529 26.91 -15.17 -11.22
N GLN A 530 25.81 -15.45 -10.50
CA GLN A 530 24.99 -16.64 -10.75
C GLN A 530 24.34 -16.62 -12.14
N LEU A 531 23.96 -15.44 -12.65
CA LEU A 531 23.36 -15.30 -13.97
C LEU A 531 24.39 -15.47 -15.11
N LEU A 532 25.63 -15.02 -14.91
CA LEU A 532 26.75 -15.32 -15.83
C LEU A 532 27.05 -16.83 -15.87
N GLU A 533 27.04 -17.49 -14.72
CA GLU A 533 27.23 -18.95 -14.59
C GLU A 533 26.09 -19.72 -15.27
N VAL A 534 24.82 -19.33 -15.08
CA VAL A 534 23.66 -19.92 -15.79
C VAL A 534 23.79 -19.76 -17.31
N LYS A 535 24.23 -18.59 -17.79
CA LYS A 535 24.51 -18.35 -19.22
C LYS A 535 25.59 -19.29 -19.76
N GLU A 536 26.71 -19.45 -19.05
CA GLU A 536 27.81 -20.32 -19.50
C GLU A 536 27.40 -21.80 -19.48
N ARG A 537 26.64 -22.24 -18.46
CA ARG A 537 26.08 -23.60 -18.42
C ARG A 537 25.09 -23.87 -19.57
N MET A 538 24.27 -22.88 -19.95
CA MET A 538 23.40 -22.99 -21.13
C MET A 538 24.23 -23.14 -22.41
N ARG A 539 25.25 -22.29 -22.60
CA ARG A 539 26.18 -22.35 -23.75
C ARG A 539 26.84 -23.74 -23.90
N ILE A 540 27.25 -24.34 -22.77
CA ILE A 540 27.86 -25.68 -22.75
C ILE A 540 26.85 -26.79 -23.10
N GLU A 541 25.59 -26.69 -22.66
CA GLU A 541 24.56 -27.68 -23.06
C GLU A 541 24.12 -27.51 -24.53
N MET A 542 24.16 -26.28 -25.08
CA MET A 542 23.96 -26.03 -26.52
C MET A 542 25.03 -26.72 -27.37
N GLU A 543 26.31 -26.58 -27.02
CA GLU A 543 27.43 -27.26 -27.71
C GLU A 543 27.26 -28.78 -27.69
N LYS A 544 26.88 -29.37 -26.54
CA LYS A 544 26.61 -30.81 -26.42
C LYS A 544 25.41 -31.28 -27.24
N GLY A 545 24.36 -30.47 -27.34
CA GLY A 545 23.16 -30.80 -28.11
C GLY A 545 23.40 -30.81 -29.62
N LEU A 546 24.30 -29.94 -30.10
CA LEU A 546 24.72 -29.87 -31.50
C LEU A 546 25.74 -30.96 -31.88
N GLY A 547 26.67 -31.28 -30.98
CA GLY A 547 27.72 -32.28 -31.23
C GLY A 547 27.19 -33.72 -31.36
N LYS A 548 27.58 -34.42 -32.42
CA LYS A 548 27.05 -35.74 -32.83
C LYS A 548 27.31 -36.84 -31.81
N GLU A 549 28.49 -36.82 -31.16
CA GLU A 549 28.85 -37.81 -30.14
C GLU A 549 28.15 -37.55 -28.79
N THR A 550 27.79 -36.30 -28.50
CA THR A 550 27.23 -35.85 -27.21
C THR A 550 25.71 -35.71 -27.20
N HIS A 551 25.08 -35.54 -28.37
CA HIS A 551 23.64 -35.25 -28.51
C HIS A 551 22.74 -36.26 -27.78
N ALA A 552 23.12 -37.54 -27.73
CA ALA A 552 22.36 -38.56 -27.02
C ALA A 552 22.21 -38.25 -25.51
N GLU A 553 23.28 -37.80 -24.86
CA GLU A 553 23.33 -37.49 -23.42
C GLU A 553 22.93 -36.04 -23.09
N ALA A 554 23.01 -35.12 -24.05
CA ALA A 554 22.67 -33.70 -23.88
C ALA A 554 21.24 -33.48 -23.37
N THR A 555 21.04 -32.49 -22.48
CA THR A 555 19.69 -32.17 -21.96
C THR A 555 18.93 -31.20 -22.83
N VAL A 556 19.59 -30.13 -23.28
CA VAL A 556 19.13 -29.25 -24.36
C VAL A 556 19.38 -29.99 -25.68
N LYS A 557 18.34 -30.22 -26.48
CA LYS A 557 18.43 -31.16 -27.61
C LYS A 557 18.84 -30.56 -28.94
N MET A 558 18.70 -29.24 -29.14
CA MET A 558 19.22 -28.56 -30.34
C MET A 558 18.77 -29.24 -31.65
N LEU A 559 17.47 -29.51 -31.75
CA LEU A 559 16.85 -30.30 -32.81
C LEU A 559 16.88 -29.55 -34.16
N PRO A 560 17.42 -30.16 -35.23
CA PRO A 560 17.35 -29.62 -36.58
C PRO A 560 15.90 -29.49 -37.07
N THR A 561 15.57 -28.35 -37.69
CA THR A 561 14.19 -28.05 -38.14
C THR A 561 14.01 -28.10 -39.67
N TYR A 562 15.11 -28.25 -40.41
CA TYR A 562 15.16 -28.20 -41.88
C TYR A 562 14.68 -26.86 -42.50
N VAL A 563 14.49 -25.81 -41.70
CA VAL A 563 14.24 -24.44 -42.16
C VAL A 563 15.59 -23.72 -42.36
N CYS A 564 16.08 -23.69 -43.60
CA CYS A 564 17.43 -23.19 -43.92
C CYS A 564 17.51 -21.68 -44.24
N SER A 565 16.38 -20.96 -44.29
CA SER A 565 16.37 -19.50 -44.50
C SER A 565 15.16 -18.84 -43.85
N THR A 566 15.33 -17.61 -43.38
CA THR A 566 14.25 -16.67 -43.06
C THR A 566 13.48 -16.24 -44.32
N PRO A 567 12.30 -15.59 -44.20
CA PRO A 567 11.55 -15.12 -45.37
C PRO A 567 12.32 -14.04 -46.14
N ASP A 568 12.32 -14.11 -47.47
CA ASP A 568 12.93 -13.11 -48.35
C ASP A 568 11.90 -12.13 -48.96
N GLY A 569 10.62 -12.39 -48.71
CA GLY A 569 9.52 -11.57 -49.19
C GLY A 569 9.23 -11.78 -50.68
N THR A 570 9.64 -12.92 -51.26
CA THR A 570 9.14 -13.42 -52.55
C THR A 570 7.92 -14.34 -52.40
N GLU A 571 7.60 -14.77 -51.17
CA GLU A 571 6.54 -15.73 -50.86
C GLU A 571 5.17 -15.26 -51.36
N LYS A 572 4.34 -16.22 -51.79
CA LYS A 572 3.01 -16.00 -52.38
C LYS A 572 2.21 -17.30 -52.32
N GLY A 573 0.90 -17.21 -52.11
CA GLY A 573 0.00 -18.36 -52.14
C GLY A 573 -1.15 -18.27 -51.14
N ASP A 574 -1.98 -19.30 -51.13
CA ASP A 574 -3.02 -19.54 -50.13
C ASP A 574 -2.64 -20.83 -49.41
N PHE A 575 -2.47 -20.77 -48.09
CA PHE A 575 -1.92 -21.84 -47.26
C PHE A 575 -2.85 -22.11 -46.09
N LEU A 576 -2.93 -23.36 -45.66
CA LEU A 576 -3.49 -23.70 -44.36
C LEU A 576 -2.38 -23.72 -43.31
N ALA A 577 -2.71 -23.31 -42.09
CA ALA A 577 -1.85 -23.54 -40.94
C ALA A 577 -2.67 -24.11 -39.78
N LEU A 578 -2.06 -25.04 -39.04
CA LEU A 578 -2.57 -25.57 -37.79
C LEU A 578 -1.67 -25.08 -36.66
N ASP A 579 -2.24 -24.73 -35.50
CA ASP A 579 -1.48 -24.26 -34.34
C ASP A 579 -1.90 -25.05 -33.10
N LEU A 580 -1.04 -25.98 -32.65
CA LEU A 580 -1.29 -26.92 -31.56
C LEU A 580 -0.14 -26.89 -30.53
N GLY A 581 -0.32 -26.10 -29.48
CA GLY A 581 0.64 -25.99 -28.36
C GLY A 581 0.06 -25.80 -26.96
N GLY A 582 -1.26 -25.95 -26.81
CA GLY A 582 -1.97 -25.77 -25.54
C GLY A 582 -3.43 -26.18 -25.64
N THR A 583 -4.25 -25.72 -24.70
CA THR A 583 -5.72 -25.99 -24.66
C THR A 583 -6.51 -25.32 -25.79
N ASN A 584 -5.94 -24.32 -26.46
CA ASN A 584 -6.50 -23.67 -27.63
C ASN A 584 -5.78 -24.17 -28.88
N PHE A 585 -6.47 -24.95 -29.70
CA PHE A 585 -6.07 -25.29 -31.06
C PHE A 585 -6.56 -24.21 -32.02
N ARG A 586 -5.81 -23.93 -33.10
CA ARG A 586 -6.27 -23.01 -34.15
C ARG A 586 -6.12 -23.64 -35.53
N VAL A 587 -7.10 -23.40 -36.38
CA VAL A 587 -6.99 -23.64 -37.83
C VAL A 587 -7.03 -22.28 -38.51
N LEU A 588 -6.09 -22.04 -39.44
CA LEU A 588 -5.91 -20.78 -40.13
C LEU A 588 -5.87 -20.98 -41.66
N LEU A 589 -6.41 -20.00 -42.39
CA LEU A 589 -6.13 -19.76 -43.80
C LEU A 589 -5.26 -18.50 -43.89
N VAL A 590 -4.08 -18.64 -44.48
CA VAL A 590 -3.09 -17.56 -44.63
C VAL A 590 -2.84 -17.30 -46.10
N ARG A 591 -3.10 -16.06 -46.53
CA ARG A 591 -2.97 -15.61 -47.92
C ARG A 591 -1.80 -14.65 -48.05
N VAL A 592 -0.69 -15.11 -48.60
CA VAL A 592 0.50 -14.28 -48.83
C VAL A 592 0.41 -13.66 -50.22
N ARG A 593 0.65 -12.34 -50.32
CA ARG A 593 0.57 -11.56 -51.57
C ARG A 593 1.84 -10.74 -51.80
N ASN A 594 2.35 -10.83 -53.02
CA ASN A 594 3.58 -10.18 -53.47
C ASN A 594 3.25 -9.10 -54.53
N GLY A 595 3.82 -7.91 -54.41
CA GLY A 595 3.60 -6.77 -55.32
C GLY A 595 3.68 -5.40 -54.61
N MET A 596 3.15 -4.34 -55.25
CA MET A 596 3.11 -2.96 -54.71
C MET A 596 2.35 -2.79 -53.39
N ARG A 597 1.62 -3.83 -52.95
CA ARG A 597 1.11 -3.97 -51.58
C ARG A 597 1.51 -5.36 -51.11
N ARG A 598 2.70 -5.49 -50.50
CA ARG A 598 3.01 -6.64 -49.64
C ARG A 598 1.96 -6.71 -48.54
N GLY A 599 1.52 -7.91 -48.22
CA GLY A 599 0.51 -8.12 -47.19
C GLY A 599 0.18 -9.59 -47.03
N VAL A 600 -0.21 -9.94 -45.80
CA VAL A 600 -0.72 -11.25 -45.43
C VAL A 600 -2.16 -11.05 -44.96
N GLU A 601 -3.12 -11.72 -45.60
CA GLU A 601 -4.51 -11.77 -45.15
C GLU A 601 -4.71 -13.09 -44.38
N MET A 602 -5.19 -13.03 -43.15
CA MET A 602 -5.36 -14.19 -42.28
C MET A 602 -6.80 -14.33 -41.81
N HIS A 603 -7.34 -15.54 -41.93
CA HIS A 603 -8.59 -15.95 -41.29
C HIS A 603 -8.27 -17.12 -40.36
N ASN A 604 -8.86 -17.15 -39.16
CA ASN A 604 -8.65 -18.25 -38.22
C ASN A 604 -9.91 -18.56 -37.42
N LYS A 605 -9.96 -19.78 -36.87
CA LYS A 605 -10.98 -20.22 -35.92
C LYS A 605 -10.28 -20.98 -34.80
N ILE A 606 -10.64 -20.64 -33.56
CA ILE A 606 -10.07 -21.24 -32.34
C ILE A 606 -11.00 -22.34 -31.86
N TYR A 607 -10.42 -23.47 -31.49
CA TYR A 607 -11.09 -24.65 -30.97
C TYR A 607 -10.50 -25.03 -29.63
N SER A 608 -11.35 -25.38 -28.67
CA SER A 608 -10.88 -25.99 -27.41
C SER A 608 -10.62 -27.48 -27.61
N ILE A 609 -9.55 -28.00 -27.01
CA ILE A 609 -9.36 -29.44 -26.83
C ILE A 609 -9.76 -29.81 -25.39
N PRO A 610 -10.76 -30.68 -25.18
CA PRO A 610 -11.10 -31.21 -23.86
C PRO A 610 -9.90 -31.92 -23.21
N VAL A 611 -9.77 -31.84 -21.88
CA VAL A 611 -8.64 -32.47 -21.15
C VAL A 611 -8.67 -33.99 -21.30
N GLU A 612 -9.86 -34.54 -21.44
CA GLU A 612 -10.15 -35.94 -21.72
C GLU A 612 -9.53 -36.39 -23.06
N ILE A 613 -9.49 -35.51 -24.07
CA ILE A 613 -8.86 -35.77 -25.38
C ILE A 613 -7.34 -35.50 -25.30
N MET A 614 -6.92 -34.44 -24.60
CA MET A 614 -5.48 -34.16 -24.38
C MET A 614 -4.74 -35.31 -23.66
N GLN A 615 -5.47 -36.16 -22.93
CA GLN A 615 -4.94 -37.27 -22.12
C GLN A 615 -5.57 -38.64 -22.49
N GLY A 616 -6.29 -38.70 -23.61
CA GLY A 616 -6.93 -39.91 -24.14
C GLY A 616 -5.99 -40.70 -25.05
N THR A 617 -6.51 -41.19 -26.18
CA THR A 617 -5.71 -41.83 -27.24
C THR A 617 -5.26 -40.83 -28.31
N GLY A 618 -4.21 -41.18 -29.06
CA GLY A 618 -3.80 -40.44 -30.25
C GLY A 618 -4.87 -40.42 -31.33
N GLU A 619 -5.60 -41.52 -31.51
CA GLU A 619 -6.72 -41.62 -32.46
C GLU A 619 -7.80 -40.56 -32.17
N GLU A 620 -8.28 -40.48 -30.92
CA GLU A 620 -9.24 -39.45 -30.47
C GLU A 620 -8.70 -38.02 -30.64
N LEU A 621 -7.41 -37.79 -30.37
CA LEU A 621 -6.79 -36.46 -30.50
C LEU A 621 -6.69 -36.01 -31.96
N PHE A 622 -6.20 -36.86 -32.86
CA PHE A 622 -6.07 -36.52 -34.28
C PHE A 622 -7.42 -36.50 -35.00
N ASP A 623 -8.40 -37.33 -34.60
CA ASP A 623 -9.77 -37.25 -35.11
C ASP A 623 -10.46 -35.94 -34.66
N HIS A 624 -10.21 -35.44 -33.45
CA HIS A 624 -10.69 -34.12 -33.00
C HIS A 624 -10.02 -32.97 -33.77
N ILE A 625 -8.72 -33.06 -34.04
CA ILE A 625 -8.00 -32.09 -34.91
C ILE A 625 -8.63 -32.07 -36.31
N VAL A 626 -8.86 -33.25 -36.91
CA VAL A 626 -9.50 -33.39 -38.22
C VAL A 626 -10.97 -32.96 -38.20
N HIS A 627 -11.67 -33.12 -37.08
CA HIS A 627 -13.01 -32.55 -36.86
C HIS A 627 -13.00 -31.03 -37.09
N CYS A 628 -12.15 -30.33 -36.33
CA CYS A 628 -11.95 -28.89 -36.37
C CYS A 628 -11.48 -28.36 -37.74
N ILE A 629 -10.67 -29.14 -38.48
CA ILE A 629 -10.23 -28.76 -39.83
C ILE A 629 -11.40 -28.69 -40.81
N SER A 630 -12.29 -29.69 -40.86
CA SER A 630 -13.45 -29.63 -41.76
C SER A 630 -14.44 -28.52 -41.37
N ASP A 631 -14.68 -28.29 -40.08
CA ASP A 631 -15.55 -27.21 -39.62
C ASP A 631 -14.97 -25.82 -39.98
N PHE A 632 -13.65 -25.70 -40.09
CA PHE A 632 -13.01 -24.51 -40.64
C PHE A 632 -13.14 -24.42 -42.17
N LEU A 633 -12.89 -25.51 -42.90
CA LEU A 633 -13.02 -25.54 -44.37
C LEU A 633 -14.46 -25.30 -44.84
N GLU A 634 -15.45 -25.77 -44.08
CA GLU A 634 -16.87 -25.53 -44.35
C GLU A 634 -17.26 -24.08 -44.01
N TYR A 635 -16.82 -23.56 -42.86
CA TYR A 635 -16.98 -22.14 -42.48
C TYR A 635 -16.38 -21.17 -43.50
N MET A 636 -15.20 -21.50 -44.08
CA MET A 636 -14.54 -20.70 -45.11
C MET A 636 -15.12 -20.92 -46.52
N GLY A 637 -16.05 -21.86 -46.71
CA GLY A 637 -16.62 -22.19 -48.02
C GLY A 637 -15.64 -22.88 -49.00
N MET A 638 -14.64 -23.59 -48.48
CA MET A 638 -13.53 -24.19 -49.23
C MET A 638 -13.53 -25.72 -49.22
N LYS A 639 -14.66 -26.36 -48.88
CA LYS A 639 -14.81 -27.83 -48.85
C LYS A 639 -14.52 -28.42 -50.24
N GLY A 640 -13.55 -29.33 -50.33
CA GLY A 640 -13.06 -29.93 -51.58
C GLY A 640 -11.87 -29.23 -52.25
N VAL A 641 -11.31 -28.17 -51.64
CA VAL A 641 -10.03 -27.57 -52.08
C VAL A 641 -8.88 -28.16 -51.25
N SER A 642 -7.97 -28.89 -51.89
CA SER A 642 -6.68 -29.23 -51.27
C SER A 642 -5.75 -28.02 -51.31
N LEU A 643 -5.16 -27.67 -50.16
CA LEU A 643 -4.18 -26.59 -50.01
C LEU A 643 -2.93 -27.13 -49.31
N PRO A 644 -1.74 -26.55 -49.59
CA PRO A 644 -0.53 -26.84 -48.81
C PRO A 644 -0.72 -26.41 -47.35
N LEU A 645 -0.33 -27.28 -46.42
CA LEU A 645 -0.55 -27.11 -44.99
C LEU A 645 0.78 -27.11 -44.21
N GLY A 646 0.93 -26.12 -43.33
CA GLY A 646 1.96 -26.08 -42.30
C GLY A 646 1.39 -26.41 -40.91
N PHE A 647 1.91 -27.45 -40.27
CA PHE A 647 1.46 -27.90 -38.95
C PHE A 647 2.40 -27.36 -37.87
N THR A 648 2.03 -26.27 -37.18
CA THR A 648 2.68 -25.91 -35.92
C THR A 648 2.26 -26.90 -34.84
N PHE A 649 3.23 -27.71 -34.41
CA PHE A 649 3.10 -28.74 -33.40
C PHE A 649 4.15 -28.48 -32.33
N SER A 650 3.73 -27.90 -31.21
CA SER A 650 4.59 -27.18 -30.27
C SER A 650 5.25 -28.09 -29.22
N PHE A 651 5.81 -29.21 -29.65
CA PHE A 651 6.38 -30.25 -28.78
C PHE A 651 7.76 -30.71 -29.30
N PRO A 652 8.58 -31.38 -28.47
CA PRO A 652 9.84 -31.99 -28.90
C PRO A 652 9.60 -33.07 -29.97
N CYS A 653 9.92 -32.75 -31.23
CA CYS A 653 9.89 -33.69 -32.35
C CYS A 653 11.28 -33.84 -32.97
N GLN A 654 11.72 -35.08 -33.19
CA GLN A 654 12.83 -35.35 -34.09
C GLN A 654 12.30 -35.29 -35.53
N GLN A 655 12.87 -34.41 -36.33
CA GLN A 655 12.61 -34.32 -37.76
C GLN A 655 13.74 -35.00 -38.52
N ASN A 656 13.42 -35.73 -39.58
CA ASN A 656 14.40 -36.19 -40.59
C ASN A 656 14.22 -35.43 -41.92
N ASN A 657 13.05 -34.84 -42.13
CA ASN A 657 12.62 -33.99 -43.24
C ASN A 657 11.68 -32.90 -42.71
N LEU A 658 11.37 -31.88 -43.51
CA LEU A 658 10.47 -30.81 -43.08
C LEU A 658 9.01 -31.29 -42.89
N ASP A 659 8.57 -32.30 -43.64
CA ASP A 659 7.23 -32.90 -43.61
C ASP A 659 7.12 -34.20 -42.79
N GLU A 660 8.06 -34.42 -41.86
CA GLU A 660 8.17 -35.59 -40.98
C GLU A 660 8.54 -35.15 -39.56
N GLY A 661 7.83 -35.62 -38.52
CA GLY A 661 8.05 -35.21 -37.14
C GLY A 661 7.71 -36.29 -36.12
N ILE A 662 8.72 -37.04 -35.68
CA ILE A 662 8.58 -38.09 -34.67
C ILE A 662 8.49 -37.44 -33.28
N LEU A 663 7.35 -37.55 -32.60
CA LEU A 663 7.17 -36.98 -31.26
C LEU A 663 8.05 -37.72 -30.23
N LEU A 664 9.01 -37.02 -29.65
CA LEU A 664 9.94 -37.58 -28.65
C LEU A 664 9.30 -37.68 -27.26
N LYS A 665 8.58 -36.64 -26.83
CA LYS A 665 7.95 -36.61 -25.50
C LYS A 665 6.84 -35.57 -25.39
N TRP A 666 5.72 -35.94 -24.76
CA TRP A 666 4.68 -34.98 -24.40
C TRP A 666 5.14 -33.99 -23.33
N THR A 667 4.76 -32.72 -23.52
CA THR A 667 4.97 -31.60 -22.57
C THR A 667 3.65 -30.80 -22.42
N LYS A 668 3.68 -29.64 -21.76
CA LYS A 668 2.57 -28.65 -21.71
C LYS A 668 1.19 -29.17 -21.23
N GLY A 669 1.12 -30.37 -20.63
CA GLY A 669 -0.10 -30.97 -20.05
C GLY A 669 -0.75 -32.11 -20.87
N PHE A 670 -0.29 -32.37 -22.10
CA PHE A 670 -0.74 -33.48 -22.94
C PHE A 670 -0.19 -34.82 -22.46
N LYS A 671 -0.92 -35.92 -22.69
CA LYS A 671 -0.51 -37.31 -22.42
C LYS A 671 -1.13 -38.35 -23.39
N ALA A 672 -1.63 -37.95 -24.56
CA ALA A 672 -2.35 -38.84 -25.47
C ALA A 672 -1.53 -40.09 -25.86
N THR A 673 -2.10 -41.28 -25.66
CA THR A 673 -1.37 -42.55 -25.82
C THR A 673 -1.29 -43.00 -27.27
N GLY A 674 -0.13 -43.46 -27.73
CA GLY A 674 0.11 -43.86 -29.12
C GLY A 674 0.63 -42.75 -30.03
N CYS A 675 1.14 -41.64 -29.46
CA CYS A 675 1.80 -40.59 -30.23
C CYS A 675 3.32 -40.51 -29.99
N GLU A 676 3.81 -40.82 -28.79
CA GLU A 676 5.26 -40.77 -28.51
C GLU A 676 5.99 -41.92 -29.22
N GLY A 677 6.95 -41.58 -30.08
CA GLY A 677 7.65 -42.50 -30.97
C GLY A 677 7.10 -42.59 -32.39
N GLU A 678 5.94 -41.97 -32.66
CA GLU A 678 5.27 -41.99 -33.98
C GLU A 678 5.41 -40.65 -34.71
N ASP A 679 5.31 -40.66 -36.05
CA ASP A 679 5.26 -39.46 -36.87
C ASP A 679 3.88 -38.78 -36.80
N VAL A 680 3.86 -37.54 -36.31
CA VAL A 680 2.62 -36.77 -36.14
C VAL A 680 1.98 -36.34 -37.47
N VAL A 681 2.76 -36.32 -38.56
CA VAL A 681 2.23 -36.07 -39.90
C VAL A 681 1.53 -37.32 -40.43
N GLY A 682 2.08 -38.51 -40.21
CA GLY A 682 1.43 -39.80 -40.42
C GLY A 682 0.11 -39.93 -39.66
N LEU A 683 0.11 -39.69 -38.35
CA LEU A 683 -1.11 -39.74 -37.52
C LEU A 683 -2.21 -38.77 -38.00
N LEU A 684 -1.83 -37.57 -38.45
CA LEU A 684 -2.76 -36.61 -39.05
C LEU A 684 -3.30 -37.11 -40.40
N LYS A 685 -2.44 -37.67 -41.28
CA LYS A 685 -2.84 -38.25 -42.57
C LYS A 685 -3.79 -39.43 -42.39
N GLU A 686 -3.56 -40.29 -41.40
CA GLU A 686 -4.47 -41.39 -41.06
C GLU A 686 -5.84 -40.88 -40.57
N ALA A 687 -5.89 -39.85 -39.72
CA ALA A 687 -7.13 -39.25 -39.25
C ALA A 687 -7.94 -38.59 -40.39
N ILE A 688 -7.26 -37.95 -41.35
CA ILE A 688 -7.89 -37.43 -42.57
C ILE A 688 -8.47 -38.60 -43.39
N HIS A 689 -7.69 -39.68 -43.56
CA HIS A 689 -8.13 -40.85 -44.32
C HIS A 689 -9.32 -41.59 -43.67
N ARG A 690 -9.34 -41.73 -42.33
CA ARG A 690 -10.47 -42.30 -41.57
C ARG A 690 -11.81 -41.58 -41.83
N ARG A 691 -11.76 -40.32 -42.25
CA ARG A 691 -12.95 -39.46 -42.39
C ARG A 691 -13.51 -39.32 -43.82
N GLU A 692 -12.68 -39.55 -44.84
CA GLU A 692 -13.05 -39.48 -46.28
C GLU A 692 -13.70 -38.16 -46.78
N GLU A 693 -13.73 -37.07 -45.98
CA GLU A 693 -14.42 -35.81 -46.35
C GLU A 693 -13.58 -34.83 -47.17
N PHE A 694 -12.24 -34.88 -47.09
CA PHE A 694 -11.31 -33.95 -47.74
C PHE A 694 -9.88 -34.53 -47.81
N ASP A 695 -8.97 -33.85 -48.51
CA ASP A 695 -7.56 -34.22 -48.68
C ASP A 695 -6.65 -32.97 -48.58
N LEU A 696 -5.41 -33.11 -48.07
CA LEU A 696 -4.47 -32.02 -47.77
C LEU A 696 -3.00 -32.42 -47.96
N ASP A 697 -2.23 -31.58 -48.67
CA ASP A 697 -0.76 -31.70 -48.75
C ASP A 697 -0.12 -31.11 -47.48
N VAL A 698 0.24 -31.97 -46.52
CA VAL A 698 1.04 -31.55 -45.35
C VAL A 698 2.50 -31.40 -45.79
N VAL A 699 2.96 -30.13 -45.87
CA VAL A 699 4.26 -29.75 -46.43
C VAL A 699 5.32 -29.47 -45.36
N ALA A 700 4.88 -29.12 -44.15
CA ALA A 700 5.79 -28.82 -43.05
C ALA A 700 5.18 -29.18 -41.69
N VAL A 701 5.99 -29.70 -40.77
CA VAL A 701 5.75 -29.70 -39.32
C VAL A 701 6.78 -28.80 -38.64
N VAL A 702 6.33 -27.98 -37.69
CA VAL A 702 7.04 -26.78 -37.22
C VAL A 702 6.83 -26.58 -35.71
N ASN A 703 7.87 -26.19 -34.96
CA ASN A 703 7.75 -25.82 -33.53
C ASN A 703 7.18 -24.39 -33.35
N ASP A 704 6.54 -24.07 -32.22
CA ASP A 704 5.96 -22.72 -31.98
C ASP A 704 7.01 -21.61 -31.98
N THR A 705 8.22 -21.90 -31.50
CA THR A 705 9.38 -20.99 -31.57
C THR A 705 9.75 -20.62 -33.00
N VAL A 706 9.90 -21.62 -33.87
CA VAL A 706 10.31 -21.47 -35.29
C VAL A 706 9.24 -20.73 -36.08
N GLY A 707 7.95 -21.06 -35.86
CA GLY A 707 6.84 -20.32 -36.44
C GLY A 707 6.84 -18.85 -35.99
N THR A 708 7.15 -18.57 -34.73
CA THR A 708 7.22 -17.19 -34.21
C THR A 708 8.40 -16.42 -34.80
N MET A 709 9.59 -17.03 -34.89
CA MET A 709 10.76 -16.46 -35.56
C MET A 709 10.45 -16.10 -37.02
N MET A 710 9.84 -17.02 -37.76
CA MET A 710 9.49 -16.82 -39.17
C MET A 710 8.36 -15.80 -39.37
N THR A 711 7.45 -15.64 -38.40
CA THR A 711 6.46 -14.54 -38.38
C THR A 711 7.15 -13.19 -38.28
N CYS A 712 8.06 -13.01 -37.32
CA CYS A 712 8.77 -11.74 -37.11
C CYS A 712 9.81 -11.47 -38.22
N GLY A 713 10.47 -12.51 -38.73
CA GLY A 713 11.42 -12.44 -39.85
C GLY A 713 10.84 -11.96 -41.19
N TYR A 714 9.51 -12.00 -41.35
CA TYR A 714 8.82 -11.42 -42.50
C TYR A 714 8.74 -9.88 -42.45
N GLU A 715 8.83 -9.31 -41.24
CA GLU A 715 8.69 -7.87 -40.98
C GLU A 715 10.04 -7.21 -40.68
N ASP A 716 10.92 -7.91 -39.96
CA ASP A 716 12.31 -7.51 -39.73
C ASP A 716 13.29 -8.63 -40.17
N PRO A 717 14.07 -8.43 -41.25
CA PRO A 717 15.01 -9.44 -41.75
C PRO A 717 16.20 -9.72 -40.80
N TYR A 718 16.36 -8.97 -39.71
CA TYR A 718 17.35 -9.26 -38.65
C TYR A 718 16.82 -10.23 -37.58
N CYS A 719 15.55 -10.67 -37.66
CA CYS A 719 14.98 -11.62 -36.71
C CYS A 719 15.46 -13.06 -36.99
N GLU A 720 16.58 -13.44 -36.35
CA GLU A 720 17.20 -14.77 -36.46
C GLU A 720 17.01 -15.63 -35.19
N VAL A 721 16.11 -15.23 -34.30
CA VAL A 721 15.85 -15.86 -32.99
C VAL A 721 14.35 -15.84 -32.67
N GLY A 722 13.79 -16.97 -32.26
CA GLY A 722 12.41 -17.10 -31.77
C GLY A 722 12.37 -17.44 -30.28
N LEU A 723 11.47 -16.80 -29.53
CA LEU A 723 11.28 -17.05 -28.10
C LEU A 723 9.79 -17.23 -27.79
N ILE A 724 9.46 -18.27 -27.04
CA ILE A 724 8.15 -18.52 -26.45
C ILE A 724 8.28 -18.47 -24.92
N VAL A 725 7.49 -17.60 -24.28
CA VAL A 725 7.26 -17.60 -22.82
C VAL A 725 5.75 -17.52 -22.58
N GLY A 726 5.13 -18.65 -22.25
CA GLY A 726 3.68 -18.78 -22.11
C GLY A 726 3.33 -19.92 -21.16
N THR A 727 2.51 -20.88 -21.60
CA THR A 727 2.24 -22.13 -20.85
C THR A 727 3.53 -22.95 -20.68
N GLY A 728 4.32 -23.06 -21.75
CA GLY A 728 5.70 -23.55 -21.70
C GLY A 728 6.72 -22.43 -21.90
N SER A 729 8.00 -22.79 -21.98
CA SER A 729 9.08 -21.88 -22.39
C SER A 729 10.07 -22.61 -23.30
N ASN A 730 10.31 -22.06 -24.48
CA ASN A 730 11.25 -22.60 -25.47
C ASN A 730 11.86 -21.48 -26.35
N ALA A 731 13.00 -21.76 -26.99
CA ALA A 731 13.63 -20.86 -27.95
C ALA A 731 14.21 -21.61 -29.17
N CYS A 732 14.38 -20.88 -30.27
CA CYS A 732 15.08 -21.33 -31.48
C CYS A 732 15.93 -20.21 -32.06
N TYR A 733 16.91 -20.53 -32.91
CA TYR A 733 17.71 -19.53 -33.62
C TYR A 733 18.31 -20.09 -34.92
N MET A 734 18.81 -19.24 -35.80
CA MET A 734 19.58 -19.65 -36.99
C MET A 734 21.03 -20.01 -36.61
N GLU A 735 21.40 -21.27 -36.77
CA GLU A 735 22.76 -21.80 -36.54
C GLU A 735 23.49 -22.01 -37.88
N GLU A 736 24.82 -21.94 -37.87
CA GLU A 736 25.66 -22.20 -39.05
C GLU A 736 25.77 -23.71 -39.30
N MET A 737 25.58 -24.18 -40.54
CA MET A 737 25.48 -25.63 -40.84
C MET A 737 26.68 -26.45 -40.35
N ARG A 738 27.90 -25.92 -40.48
CA ARG A 738 29.15 -26.51 -39.94
C ARG A 738 29.16 -26.81 -38.43
N ASN A 739 28.22 -26.25 -37.66
CA ASN A 739 28.07 -26.50 -36.22
C ASN A 739 27.01 -27.58 -35.93
N VAL A 740 26.16 -27.95 -36.90
CA VAL A 740 25.02 -28.87 -36.75
C VAL A 740 25.43 -30.29 -37.19
N GLU A 741 26.34 -30.93 -36.44
CA GLU A 741 26.93 -32.23 -36.80
C GLU A 741 25.92 -33.41 -36.96
N LEU A 742 24.67 -33.18 -36.57
CA LEU A 742 23.52 -34.07 -36.73
C LEU A 742 23.08 -34.22 -38.19
N VAL A 743 23.30 -33.21 -39.03
CA VAL A 743 22.90 -33.18 -40.45
C VAL A 743 24.15 -33.19 -41.34
N GLU A 744 24.05 -33.77 -42.54
CA GLU A 744 25.18 -33.79 -43.49
C GLU A 744 25.24 -32.48 -44.30
N GLY A 745 26.35 -31.75 -44.21
CA GLY A 745 26.67 -30.58 -45.04
C GLY A 745 27.12 -29.36 -44.22
N ASP A 746 28.17 -28.68 -44.68
CA ASP A 746 28.79 -27.55 -43.95
C ASP A 746 28.33 -26.17 -44.44
N GLU A 747 27.67 -26.10 -45.62
CA GLU A 747 27.31 -24.85 -46.30
C GLU A 747 25.93 -24.32 -45.89
N GLY A 748 25.84 -23.02 -45.61
CA GLY A 748 24.59 -22.35 -45.26
C GLY A 748 24.28 -22.36 -43.76
N ARG A 749 22.99 -22.25 -43.43
CA ARG A 749 22.48 -22.12 -42.06
C ARG A 749 21.18 -22.92 -41.90
N MET A 750 20.82 -23.28 -40.69
CA MET A 750 19.54 -23.93 -40.37
C MET A 750 18.98 -23.41 -39.05
N CYS A 751 17.66 -23.25 -38.96
CA CYS A 751 17.02 -22.98 -37.68
C CYS A 751 17.11 -24.22 -36.77
N VAL A 752 17.53 -24.02 -35.52
CA VAL A 752 17.66 -25.06 -34.51
C VAL A 752 16.65 -24.79 -33.40
N ASN A 753 15.79 -25.78 -33.12
CA ASN A 753 14.87 -25.77 -31.99
C ASN A 753 15.61 -26.29 -30.74
N MET A 754 15.83 -25.43 -29.74
CA MET A 754 16.67 -25.80 -28.59
C MET A 754 16.02 -26.88 -27.70
N GLU A 755 14.69 -26.86 -27.58
CA GLU A 755 13.93 -27.51 -26.50
C GLU A 755 14.54 -27.22 -25.12
N TRP A 756 14.84 -25.94 -24.87
CA TRP A 756 15.65 -25.49 -23.74
C TRP A 756 15.03 -25.76 -22.36
N GLY A 757 13.76 -26.17 -22.31
CA GLY A 757 13.01 -26.36 -21.06
C GLY A 757 13.62 -27.45 -20.18
N ALA A 758 14.24 -28.46 -20.80
CA ALA A 758 14.96 -29.56 -20.17
C ALA A 758 16.35 -29.18 -19.62
N PHE A 759 16.81 -27.94 -19.81
CA PHE A 759 18.02 -27.45 -19.16
C PHE A 759 17.91 -27.63 -17.62
N GLY A 760 18.99 -28.06 -16.97
CA GLY A 760 18.99 -28.42 -15.55
C GLY A 760 18.49 -29.82 -15.22
N ASP A 761 17.90 -30.58 -16.16
CA ASP A 761 17.44 -31.97 -15.93
C ASP A 761 18.58 -32.93 -15.56
N SER A 762 19.83 -32.61 -15.95
CA SER A 762 21.07 -33.28 -15.56
C SER A 762 21.55 -32.95 -14.14
N GLY A 763 20.87 -32.02 -13.46
CA GLY A 763 21.29 -31.47 -12.17
C GLY A 763 22.15 -30.21 -12.27
N CYS A 764 22.49 -29.72 -13.47
CA CYS A 764 23.35 -28.54 -13.65
C CYS A 764 22.75 -27.20 -13.19
N LEU A 765 21.53 -27.18 -12.63
CA LEU A 765 20.90 -26.03 -11.98
C LEU A 765 20.44 -26.31 -10.53
N ASP A 766 20.79 -27.47 -9.95
CA ASP A 766 20.32 -27.86 -8.61
C ASP A 766 20.93 -27.01 -7.46
N ASP A 767 21.89 -26.13 -7.76
CA ASP A 767 22.46 -25.13 -6.87
C ASP A 767 21.65 -23.81 -6.79
N ILE A 768 20.78 -23.54 -7.77
CA ILE A 768 19.89 -22.37 -7.81
C ILE A 768 18.40 -22.71 -7.64
N ARG A 769 18.05 -24.00 -7.58
CA ARG A 769 16.69 -24.47 -7.30
C ARG A 769 16.39 -24.42 -5.81
N THR A 770 15.21 -23.91 -5.46
CA THR A 770 14.73 -23.81 -4.08
C THR A 770 13.86 -25.01 -3.69
N GLU A 771 13.55 -25.13 -2.39
CA GLU A 771 12.57 -26.11 -1.89
C GLU A 771 11.19 -25.99 -2.57
N PHE A 772 10.83 -24.79 -3.05
CA PHE A 772 9.60 -24.55 -3.80
C PHE A 772 9.66 -25.10 -5.22
N ASP A 773 10.81 -24.96 -5.91
CA ASP A 773 11.02 -25.50 -7.27
C ASP A 773 11.06 -27.04 -7.27
N VAL A 774 11.62 -27.64 -6.22
CA VAL A 774 11.59 -29.09 -6.01
C VAL A 774 10.15 -29.56 -5.75
N ALA A 775 9.40 -28.90 -4.87
CA ALA A 775 8.00 -29.27 -4.59
C ALA A 775 7.07 -29.10 -5.81
N VAL A 776 7.34 -28.14 -6.70
CA VAL A 776 6.60 -27.99 -7.97
C VAL A 776 6.99 -29.07 -8.98
N ASP A 777 8.26 -29.45 -9.04
CA ASP A 777 8.76 -30.53 -9.90
C ASP A 777 8.23 -31.91 -9.48
N GLU A 778 8.35 -32.29 -8.20
CA GLU A 778 7.87 -33.56 -7.65
C GLU A 778 6.36 -33.77 -7.85
N LEU A 779 5.57 -32.70 -7.75
CA LEU A 779 4.11 -32.73 -7.93
C LEU A 779 3.68 -32.46 -9.38
N SER A 780 4.61 -32.33 -10.33
CA SER A 780 4.28 -32.08 -11.74
C SER A 780 3.76 -33.34 -12.46
N LEU A 781 3.30 -33.18 -13.71
CA LEU A 781 2.96 -34.31 -14.58
C LEU A 781 4.19 -35.06 -15.12
N ASN A 782 5.39 -34.47 -14.95
CA ASN A 782 6.68 -34.91 -15.49
C ASN A 782 7.83 -34.67 -14.48
N PRO A 783 7.85 -35.32 -13.30
CA PRO A 783 8.87 -35.06 -12.28
C PRO A 783 10.30 -35.33 -12.75
N GLY A 784 11.23 -34.46 -12.37
CA GLY A 784 12.63 -34.51 -12.77
C GLY A 784 12.90 -34.09 -14.22
N LYS A 785 11.89 -33.57 -14.92
CA LYS A 785 11.96 -33.09 -16.32
C LYS A 785 11.51 -31.65 -16.48
N GLN A 786 11.93 -30.97 -17.54
CA GLN A 786 11.56 -29.57 -17.83
C GLN A 786 11.94 -28.60 -16.70
N ARG A 787 13.07 -28.83 -15.99
CA ARG A 787 13.39 -28.09 -14.75
C ARG A 787 13.60 -26.58 -14.96
N TYR A 788 14.18 -26.15 -16.08
CA TYR A 788 14.36 -24.73 -16.40
C TYR A 788 13.04 -24.08 -16.82
N GLU A 789 12.23 -24.75 -17.65
CA GLU A 789 10.86 -24.29 -17.99
C GLU A 789 10.01 -24.10 -16.73
N LYS A 790 10.11 -25.02 -15.76
CA LYS A 790 9.40 -24.94 -14.46
C LYS A 790 9.75 -23.72 -13.61
N MET A 791 10.88 -23.08 -13.84
CA MET A 791 11.28 -21.83 -13.15
C MET A 791 10.89 -20.56 -13.92
N ILE A 792 10.32 -20.69 -15.13
CA ILE A 792 10.08 -19.58 -16.06
C ILE A 792 8.61 -19.48 -16.52
N SER A 793 7.95 -20.58 -16.90
CA SER A 793 6.67 -20.51 -17.62
C SER A 793 5.45 -20.32 -16.70
N GLY A 794 4.41 -19.68 -17.25
CA GLY A 794 3.19 -19.30 -16.52
C GLY A 794 2.39 -20.49 -15.95
N MET A 795 2.62 -21.70 -16.46
CA MET A 795 2.05 -22.94 -15.89
C MET A 795 2.59 -23.25 -14.48
N TYR A 796 3.81 -22.78 -14.16
CA TYR A 796 4.52 -23.17 -12.93
C TYR A 796 4.79 -22.01 -11.96
N LEU A 797 4.95 -20.77 -12.43
CA LEU A 797 5.18 -19.61 -11.55
C LEU A 797 4.10 -19.47 -10.46
N GLY A 798 2.84 -19.70 -10.83
CA GLY A 798 1.70 -19.67 -9.91
C GLY A 798 1.77 -20.74 -8.82
N GLU A 799 2.31 -21.92 -9.11
CA GLU A 799 2.52 -22.98 -8.11
C GLU A 799 3.73 -22.66 -7.21
N ILE A 800 4.79 -22.04 -7.73
CA ILE A 800 5.93 -21.57 -6.91
C ILE A 800 5.42 -20.53 -5.89
N VAL A 801 4.70 -19.50 -6.36
CA VAL A 801 4.03 -18.50 -5.51
C VAL A 801 3.12 -19.19 -4.48
N ARG A 802 2.22 -20.09 -4.90
CA ARG A 802 1.29 -20.79 -4.00
C ARG A 802 2.02 -21.55 -2.88
N ASN A 803 3.15 -22.20 -3.18
CA ASN A 803 3.92 -22.94 -2.18
C ASN A 803 4.67 -22.01 -1.20
N ILE A 804 5.21 -20.87 -1.66
CA ILE A 804 5.79 -19.84 -0.78
C ILE A 804 4.72 -19.26 0.16
N LEU A 805 3.54 -18.90 -0.38
CA LEU A 805 2.44 -18.37 0.43
C LEU A 805 1.90 -19.41 1.44
N MET A 806 1.86 -20.70 1.08
CA MET A 806 1.57 -21.78 2.03
C MET A 806 2.60 -21.85 3.15
N ASP A 807 3.89 -21.72 2.85
CA ASP A 807 4.96 -21.74 3.86
C ASP A 807 4.94 -20.51 4.78
N PHE A 808 4.79 -19.31 4.23
CA PHE A 808 4.57 -18.09 5.02
C PHE A 808 3.37 -18.25 5.96
N THR A 809 2.28 -18.85 5.48
CA THR A 809 1.10 -19.12 6.30
C THR A 809 1.38 -20.15 7.40
N LYS A 810 2.09 -21.26 7.11
CA LYS A 810 2.53 -22.23 8.14
C LYS A 810 3.39 -21.57 9.23
N LYS A 811 4.26 -20.62 8.84
CA LYS A 811 5.17 -19.89 9.73
C LYS A 811 4.52 -18.69 10.42
N GLY A 812 3.22 -18.44 10.23
CA GLY A 812 2.49 -17.32 10.84
C GLY A 812 2.88 -15.93 10.32
N LEU A 813 3.46 -15.87 9.12
CA LEU A 813 3.95 -14.65 8.45
C LEU A 813 2.92 -14.04 7.48
N LEU A 814 1.80 -14.73 7.24
CA LEU A 814 0.73 -14.39 6.30
C LEU A 814 -0.61 -15.00 6.74
N PHE A 815 -1.75 -14.41 6.31
CA PHE A 815 -3.13 -14.88 6.49
C PHE A 815 -3.46 -15.30 7.93
N ARG A 816 -2.89 -14.59 8.92
CA ARG A 816 -3.04 -14.88 10.36
C ARG A 816 -2.72 -16.34 10.74
N GLY A 817 -1.85 -17.00 9.98
CA GLY A 817 -1.48 -18.41 10.16
C GLY A 817 -2.48 -19.45 9.66
N ARG A 818 -3.49 -19.06 8.86
CA ARG A 818 -4.62 -19.94 8.48
C ARG A 818 -4.57 -20.32 6.99
N ILE A 819 -4.23 -21.58 6.71
CA ILE A 819 -4.25 -22.14 5.35
C ILE A 819 -5.71 -22.43 4.95
N SER A 820 -6.26 -21.66 4.01
CA SER A 820 -7.59 -21.92 3.43
C SER A 820 -7.56 -23.08 2.43
N GLU A 821 -8.71 -23.73 2.18
CA GLU A 821 -8.81 -24.76 1.12
C GLU A 821 -8.51 -24.18 -0.29
N ARG A 822 -8.83 -22.89 -0.50
CA ARG A 822 -8.43 -22.15 -1.72
C ARG A 822 -6.91 -22.12 -1.88
N LEU A 823 -6.15 -21.79 -0.83
CA LEU A 823 -4.68 -21.76 -0.90
C LEU A 823 -4.03 -23.15 -1.14
N LYS A 824 -4.74 -24.23 -0.82
CA LYS A 824 -4.33 -25.60 -1.17
C LYS A 824 -4.67 -26.00 -2.62
N THR A 825 -5.56 -25.26 -3.29
CA THR A 825 -6.01 -25.57 -4.65
C THR A 825 -4.89 -25.25 -5.64
N ARG A 826 -4.42 -26.27 -6.36
CA ARG A 826 -3.37 -26.11 -7.36
C ARG A 826 -3.85 -25.29 -8.56
N GLY A 827 -2.96 -24.50 -9.14
CA GLY A 827 -3.28 -23.64 -10.30
C GLY A 827 -4.13 -22.40 -9.99
N ILE A 828 -4.43 -22.12 -8.71
CA ILE A 828 -5.27 -20.96 -8.33
C ILE A 828 -4.65 -19.60 -8.70
N PHE A 829 -3.33 -19.52 -8.80
CA PHE A 829 -2.61 -18.34 -9.30
C PHE A 829 -2.28 -18.50 -10.78
N GLU A 830 -3.30 -18.48 -11.64
CA GLU A 830 -3.13 -18.37 -13.10
C GLU A 830 -2.27 -17.15 -13.46
N THR A 831 -1.53 -17.21 -14.58
CA THR A 831 -0.65 -16.13 -15.07
C THR A 831 -1.32 -14.77 -15.09
N LYS A 832 -2.60 -14.71 -15.50
CA LYS A 832 -3.41 -13.47 -15.55
C LYS A 832 -3.48 -12.75 -14.19
N PHE A 833 -3.52 -13.49 -13.08
CA PHE A 833 -3.58 -12.93 -11.73
C PHE A 833 -2.21 -12.46 -11.26
N LEU A 834 -1.12 -13.14 -11.63
CA LEU A 834 0.25 -12.67 -11.37
C LEU A 834 0.49 -11.33 -12.08
N SER A 835 0.23 -11.26 -13.39
CA SER A 835 0.38 -10.03 -14.19
C SER A 835 -0.51 -8.88 -13.70
N GLN A 836 -1.69 -9.17 -13.14
CA GLN A 836 -2.52 -8.15 -12.49
C GLN A 836 -1.90 -7.69 -11.16
N ILE A 837 -1.60 -8.61 -10.24
CA ILE A 837 -1.05 -8.29 -8.89
C ILE A 837 0.21 -7.43 -8.99
N GLU A 838 1.09 -7.73 -9.94
CA GLU A 838 2.37 -7.03 -10.09
C GLU A 838 2.24 -5.65 -10.75
N SER A 839 1.19 -5.38 -11.51
CA SER A 839 1.01 -4.12 -12.26
C SER A 839 1.20 -2.87 -11.38
N ASP A 840 2.08 -1.96 -11.83
CA ASP A 840 2.38 -0.68 -11.16
C ASP A 840 1.19 0.28 -11.15
N CYS A 841 0.19 0.04 -12.00
CA CYS A 841 -1.00 0.89 -12.12
C CYS A 841 -2.16 0.45 -11.20
N LEU A 842 -2.02 -0.64 -10.43
CA LEU A 842 -3.05 -1.08 -9.48
C LEU A 842 -2.74 -0.58 -8.06
N ALA A 843 -3.74 0.08 -7.45
CA ALA A 843 -3.74 0.40 -6.03
C ALA A 843 -3.86 -0.86 -5.16
N LEU A 844 -3.41 -0.81 -3.91
CA LEU A 844 -3.36 -1.98 -3.01
C LEU A 844 -4.74 -2.62 -2.77
N LEU A 845 -5.81 -1.80 -2.81
CA LEU A 845 -7.20 -2.26 -2.70
C LEU A 845 -7.62 -3.16 -3.87
N GLN A 846 -7.08 -2.96 -5.08
CA GLN A 846 -7.34 -3.80 -6.24
C GLN A 846 -6.60 -5.15 -6.13
N VAL A 847 -5.37 -5.14 -5.61
CA VAL A 847 -4.64 -6.37 -5.24
C VAL A 847 -5.44 -7.17 -4.20
N ARG A 848 -5.95 -6.51 -3.15
CA ARG A 848 -6.84 -7.17 -2.17
C ARG A 848 -8.09 -7.74 -2.83
N SER A 849 -8.73 -7.01 -3.75
CA SER A 849 -9.92 -7.48 -4.46
C SER A 849 -9.66 -8.73 -5.33
N ILE A 850 -8.47 -8.85 -5.94
CA ILE A 850 -8.07 -10.05 -6.70
C ILE A 850 -7.95 -11.25 -5.76
N LEU A 851 -7.25 -11.10 -4.63
CA LEU A 851 -7.08 -12.16 -3.64
C LEU A 851 -8.41 -12.60 -3.02
N GLN A 852 -9.31 -11.65 -2.74
CA GLN A 852 -10.66 -11.93 -2.26
C GLN A 852 -11.53 -12.62 -3.34
N HIS A 853 -11.36 -12.30 -4.62
CA HIS A 853 -12.00 -13.02 -5.73
C HIS A 853 -11.52 -14.48 -5.86
N LEU A 854 -10.23 -14.74 -5.59
CA LEU A 854 -9.70 -16.11 -5.45
C LEU A 854 -10.22 -16.84 -4.18
N GLY A 855 -10.94 -16.15 -3.30
CA GLY A 855 -11.43 -16.69 -2.03
C GLY A 855 -10.35 -16.80 -0.96
N LEU A 856 -9.37 -15.90 -0.98
CA LEU A 856 -8.39 -15.70 0.08
C LEU A 856 -8.82 -14.51 0.94
N GLU A 857 -9.00 -14.71 2.25
CA GLU A 857 -9.26 -13.63 3.21
C GLU A 857 -7.96 -12.84 3.48
N SER A 858 -7.60 -11.96 2.55
CA SER A 858 -6.44 -11.06 2.66
C SER A 858 -6.81 -9.73 3.31
N THR A 859 -5.90 -9.24 4.17
CA THR A 859 -5.82 -7.83 4.58
C THR A 859 -5.05 -6.99 3.55
N CYS A 860 -4.98 -5.67 3.76
CA CYS A 860 -4.04 -4.82 3.03
C CYS A 860 -2.58 -5.28 3.21
N ASP A 861 -2.16 -5.62 4.43
CA ASP A 861 -0.79 -6.07 4.71
C ASP A 861 -0.47 -7.43 4.06
N ASP A 862 -1.42 -8.37 4.07
CA ASP A 862 -1.28 -9.64 3.32
C ASP A 862 -1.13 -9.38 1.82
N SER A 863 -1.83 -8.36 1.28
CA SER A 863 -1.79 -8.02 -0.15
C SER A 863 -0.43 -7.44 -0.57
N ILE A 864 0.22 -6.65 0.30
CA ILE A 864 1.62 -6.20 0.09
C ILE A 864 2.56 -7.41 0.03
N ILE A 865 2.43 -8.34 0.97
CA ILE A 865 3.30 -9.53 1.06
C ILE A 865 3.08 -10.47 -0.14
N VAL A 866 1.84 -10.63 -0.62
CA VAL A 866 1.58 -11.43 -1.82
C VAL A 866 2.18 -10.76 -3.08
N LYS A 867 2.07 -9.43 -3.22
CA LYS A 867 2.73 -8.71 -4.33
C LYS A 867 4.25 -8.86 -4.29
N GLU A 868 4.87 -8.74 -3.11
CA GLU A 868 6.31 -9.00 -2.89
C GLU A 868 6.71 -10.41 -3.38
N VAL A 869 5.94 -11.45 -3.01
CA VAL A 869 6.21 -12.83 -3.41
C VAL A 869 6.07 -13.04 -4.92
N CYS A 870 5.03 -12.48 -5.56
CA CYS A 870 4.88 -12.54 -7.01
C CYS A 870 6.09 -11.90 -7.72
N THR A 871 6.42 -10.65 -7.37
CA THR A 871 7.53 -9.92 -7.99
C THR A 871 8.89 -10.57 -7.80
N VAL A 872 9.17 -11.21 -6.67
CA VAL A 872 10.40 -12.00 -6.51
C VAL A 872 10.43 -13.21 -7.47
N VAL A 873 9.33 -13.94 -7.61
CA VAL A 873 9.25 -15.12 -8.49
C VAL A 873 9.31 -14.72 -9.97
N ALA A 874 8.54 -13.72 -10.39
CA ALA A 874 8.52 -13.25 -11.78
C ALA A 874 9.82 -12.55 -12.20
N ARG A 875 10.46 -11.78 -11.30
CA ARG A 875 11.80 -11.22 -11.55
C ARG A 875 12.83 -12.33 -11.76
N ARG A 876 12.84 -13.38 -10.93
CA ARG A 876 13.73 -14.53 -11.11
C ARG A 876 13.49 -15.24 -12.44
N ALA A 877 12.22 -15.44 -12.81
CA ALA A 877 11.83 -16.03 -14.10
C ALA A 877 12.36 -15.21 -15.29
N ALA A 878 12.20 -13.89 -15.25
CA ALA A 878 12.72 -12.97 -16.27
C ALA A 878 14.26 -13.00 -16.34
N GLN A 879 14.95 -13.00 -15.20
CA GLN A 879 16.41 -13.08 -15.13
C GLN A 879 16.94 -14.44 -15.64
N LEU A 880 16.31 -15.55 -15.28
CA LEU A 880 16.69 -16.88 -15.77
C LEU A 880 16.50 -17.00 -17.28
N CYS A 881 15.34 -16.57 -17.79
CA CYS A 881 15.08 -16.50 -19.23
C CYS A 881 16.07 -15.56 -19.93
N GLY A 882 16.43 -14.43 -19.30
CA GLY A 882 17.42 -13.49 -19.79
C GLY A 882 18.84 -14.07 -19.84
N ALA A 883 19.22 -14.94 -18.89
CA ALA A 883 20.51 -15.63 -18.92
C ALA A 883 20.58 -16.69 -20.04
N GLY A 884 19.49 -17.41 -20.30
CA GLY A 884 19.39 -18.33 -21.45
C GLY A 884 19.42 -17.57 -22.77
N MET A 885 18.62 -16.51 -22.90
CA MET A 885 18.69 -15.60 -24.05
C MET A 885 20.09 -14.99 -24.22
N ALA A 886 20.80 -14.64 -23.16
CA ALA A 886 22.15 -14.09 -23.25
C ALA A 886 23.22 -15.12 -23.70
N ALA A 887 22.92 -16.42 -23.67
CA ALA A 887 23.77 -17.45 -24.29
C ALA A 887 23.55 -17.50 -25.82
N VAL A 888 22.29 -17.41 -26.27
CA VAL A 888 21.92 -17.36 -27.70
C VAL A 888 22.31 -16.03 -28.33
N SER A 889 21.96 -14.92 -27.68
CA SER A 889 22.18 -13.55 -28.13
C SER A 889 23.61 -13.07 -27.85
N LEU A 890 24.55 -13.72 -28.54
CA LEU A 890 25.77 -13.07 -29.02
C LEU A 890 25.51 -12.20 -30.28
N SER A 891 24.24 -12.03 -30.69
CA SER A 891 23.79 -11.26 -31.87
C SER A 891 22.46 -10.47 -31.66
N LEU A 892 22.44 -9.19 -32.12
CA LEU A 892 21.37 -8.31 -32.68
C LEU A 892 20.15 -7.73 -31.87
N SER A 893 19.93 -6.39 -32.03
CA SER A 893 19.41 -5.19 -31.23
C SER A 893 17.98 -5.02 -30.63
N LEU A 894 17.75 -4.27 -29.48
CA LEU A 894 16.64 -4.02 -28.40
C LEU A 894 15.26 -3.31 -28.70
N PRO A 895 14.07 -3.39 -27.94
CA PRO A 895 13.65 -3.77 -26.51
C PRO A 895 12.28 -4.60 -26.34
N CYS A 896 11.25 -4.60 -25.40
CA CYS A 896 10.86 -4.04 -24.02
C CYS A 896 9.77 -4.88 -23.15
N SER A 897 9.63 -4.74 -21.78
CA SER A 897 8.54 -5.15 -20.76
C SER A 897 8.69 -6.19 -19.57
N PHE A 898 8.17 -7.45 -19.57
CA PHE A 898 8.69 -8.53 -18.65
C PHE A 898 10.11 -8.87 -19.10
N SER A 899 10.16 -9.09 -20.40
CA SER A 899 11.08 -8.49 -21.36
C SER A 899 11.95 -7.30 -20.88
N THR A 900 11.57 -6.36 -20.01
CA THR A 900 12.48 -5.29 -19.50
C THR A 900 13.47 -5.91 -18.54
N VAL A 901 13.04 -6.62 -17.49
CA VAL A 901 13.98 -7.31 -16.59
C VAL A 901 14.80 -8.34 -17.36
N LEU A 902 14.17 -9.04 -18.31
CA LEU A 902 14.84 -9.99 -19.20
C LEU A 902 15.87 -9.29 -20.11
N GLN A 903 15.59 -8.11 -20.67
CA GLN A 903 16.50 -7.37 -21.57
C GLN A 903 17.55 -6.56 -20.84
N GLU A 904 17.24 -6.03 -19.65
CA GLU A 904 18.24 -5.51 -18.72
C GLU A 904 19.22 -6.63 -18.41
N THR A 905 18.73 -7.84 -18.08
CA THR A 905 19.57 -9.02 -17.88
C THR A 905 20.36 -9.40 -19.14
N VAL A 906 19.74 -9.49 -20.32
CA VAL A 906 20.44 -9.79 -21.57
C VAL A 906 21.51 -8.75 -21.91
N LYS A 907 21.21 -7.47 -21.72
CA LYS A 907 22.13 -6.33 -21.94
C LYS A 907 23.26 -6.29 -20.91
N GLU A 908 23.00 -6.69 -19.67
CA GLU A 908 24.03 -6.83 -18.62
C GLU A 908 24.97 -8.02 -18.87
N LEU A 909 24.44 -9.16 -19.32
CA LEU A 909 25.19 -10.41 -19.52
C LEU A 909 25.82 -10.53 -20.92
N SER A 910 25.30 -9.80 -21.91
CA SER A 910 25.82 -9.69 -23.29
C SER A 910 26.01 -8.22 -23.70
N PRO A 911 26.79 -7.38 -23.00
CA PRO A 911 26.90 -5.93 -23.27
C PRO A 911 27.58 -5.56 -24.61
N LYS A 912 28.05 -6.55 -25.38
CA LYS A 912 28.52 -6.40 -26.76
C LYS A 912 27.38 -6.54 -27.79
N CYS A 913 26.19 -6.92 -27.33
CA CYS A 913 25.04 -7.32 -28.10
C CYS A 913 23.82 -6.56 -27.56
N GLU A 914 23.27 -5.71 -28.40
CA GLU A 914 21.94 -5.12 -28.25
C GLU A 914 20.90 -6.26 -28.58
N VAL A 915 19.68 -6.37 -27.99
CA VAL A 915 18.72 -7.51 -28.28
C VAL A 915 17.18 -7.24 -28.25
N THR A 916 16.45 -7.29 -29.39
CA THR A 916 15.00 -6.95 -29.54
C THR A 916 14.11 -8.15 -29.32
N PHE A 917 12.93 -7.86 -28.77
CA PHE A 917 11.84 -8.81 -28.66
C PHE A 917 10.63 -8.22 -29.39
N LEU A 918 10.55 -8.48 -30.70
CA LEU A 918 9.36 -8.16 -31.51
C LEU A 918 8.24 -9.10 -31.06
N GLN A 919 7.14 -8.52 -30.57
CA GLN A 919 5.96 -9.30 -30.19
C GLN A 919 5.16 -9.66 -31.44
N SER A 920 5.03 -10.95 -31.73
CA SER A 920 4.11 -11.44 -32.77
C SER A 920 2.66 -11.25 -32.32
N GLU A 921 1.89 -10.41 -33.04
CA GLU A 921 0.44 -10.25 -32.80
C GLU A 921 -0.37 -11.40 -33.44
N ASP A 922 0.05 -11.89 -34.61
CA ASP A 922 -0.62 -12.98 -35.35
C ASP A 922 -0.32 -14.40 -34.82
N GLY A 923 0.76 -14.55 -34.05
CA GLY A 923 1.26 -15.82 -33.54
C GLY A 923 2.08 -16.65 -34.53
N SER A 924 2.21 -17.95 -34.22
CA SER A 924 2.99 -18.97 -34.94
C SER A 924 2.48 -19.27 -36.36
N GLY A 925 1.15 -19.27 -36.56
CA GLY A 925 0.51 -19.76 -37.80
C GLY A 925 0.86 -18.95 -39.06
N LYS A 926 1.24 -17.68 -38.93
CA LYS A 926 1.76 -16.84 -40.02
C LYS A 926 3.10 -17.36 -40.52
N GLY A 927 4.04 -17.63 -39.61
CA GLY A 927 5.32 -18.26 -39.90
C GLY A 927 5.20 -19.69 -40.42
N ALA A 928 4.24 -20.49 -39.91
CA ALA A 928 3.97 -21.82 -40.45
C ALA A 928 3.60 -21.79 -41.94
N ALA A 929 2.76 -20.84 -42.34
CA ALA A 929 2.41 -20.62 -43.75
C ALA A 929 3.58 -20.06 -44.58
N LEU A 930 4.45 -19.23 -44.00
CA LEU A 930 5.66 -18.74 -44.67
C LEU A 930 6.70 -19.85 -44.90
N ILE A 931 6.92 -20.72 -43.91
CA ILE A 931 7.74 -21.93 -44.05
C ILE A 931 7.14 -22.84 -45.14
N THR A 932 5.82 -23.03 -45.13
CA THR A 932 5.10 -23.78 -46.18
C THR A 932 5.33 -23.18 -47.57
N ALA A 933 5.30 -21.84 -47.70
CA ALA A 933 5.57 -21.15 -48.97
C ALA A 933 7.01 -21.36 -49.46
N VAL A 934 8.00 -21.28 -48.56
CA VAL A 934 9.41 -21.55 -48.86
C VAL A 934 9.63 -23.01 -49.25
N ALA A 935 8.99 -23.95 -48.56
CA ALA A 935 9.04 -25.38 -48.84
C ALA A 935 8.41 -25.75 -50.20
N CYS A 936 7.24 -25.20 -50.52
CA CYS A 936 6.62 -25.35 -51.84
C CYS A 936 7.54 -24.83 -52.95
N ARG A 937 8.17 -23.67 -52.75
CA ARG A 937 9.14 -23.09 -53.69
C ARG A 937 10.37 -23.98 -53.90
N ILE A 938 10.88 -24.65 -52.86
CA ILE A 938 12.00 -25.60 -52.97
C ILE A 938 11.55 -26.87 -53.72
N ARG A 939 10.38 -27.43 -53.39
CA ARG A 939 9.76 -28.54 -54.12
C ARG A 939 9.58 -28.21 -55.62
N GLU A 940 9.15 -26.99 -55.96
CA GLU A 940 9.04 -26.49 -57.35
C GLU A 940 10.39 -26.29 -58.05
N ALA A 941 11.44 -25.88 -57.33
CA ALA A 941 12.78 -25.61 -57.89
C ALA A 941 13.56 -26.89 -58.24
N GLY A 942 13.12 -28.07 -57.77
CA GLY A 942 13.74 -29.35 -58.07
C GLY A 942 15.08 -29.62 -57.37
N GLN A 943 15.44 -28.78 -56.39
CA GLN A 943 16.53 -29.06 -55.46
C GLN A 943 16.00 -30.02 -54.38
N ARG A 944 16.74 -31.13 -54.17
CA ARG A 944 16.56 -32.09 -53.08
C ARG A 944 17.71 -31.94 -52.11
#